data_AF-A0A3D3JWB5-F1
#
_entry.id   AF-A0A3D3JWB5-F1
#
_cell.length_a   1.000
_cell.length_b   1.000
_cell.length_c   1.000
_cell.angle_alpha   90.00
_cell.angle_beta   90.00
_cell.angle_gamma   90.00
#
_symmetry.space_group_name_H-M   'P 1'
#
loop_
_entity.id
_entity.type
_entity.pdbx_description
1 polymer ?
#
loop_
_entity_poly.entity_id
_entity_poly.type
_entity_poly.pdbx_seq_one_letter_code
_entity_poly.pdbx_strand_id
1 'polypeptide(L)'
;MRIICFGDSLTSCGGENGRYSDILQDRFPGHEFINVGIGGETFVDARVRLQADVLAHAPDVVVLAFGANDWWQDERPVAQWGDDLDYLIREIKTIGAQIVVLGVFGDYFDENDRVAPKNYGSDTRSIEFQALEAAVAAKHECGYVANMQGRIVGRRCCWTDRNHPNEYGNRHVADTIEPILAEFLHAMPLPIRKPTIHTVRDMWREAVDLAPSNLCVVDREQRLNYADADELVRRVAAGLAKLSDAERPVTAVYLPNCLEYFLLYWALMELGGVIVPLNTFLANEALTAIFANLAPDILIVGSAADTAPIAAAESAKSKVLVIDDAWHQLIASAPRRPDAPGPETMDTAIIMHTSGTTGVPKGAVMRHHDLLFNVTATINAQAFVTSDVHLVVNPMFHVTALYSSLPSAVLQKSPVIITADTTATGLLQLVAGERITTFLSVPTIFQRLVAIPDPAAYDTSSLRVMAYAGSMMPVSTIRELQRLFPDVALQNFFGLTETTSATHVLYGEDADARPDSIGSLLPFVEAIVVDENLQTLPPDCVGELLFARENVIAEYYNQPERLDEALVEIDQRQWFRTGDLASVDAEGFFFIKGRKKDMIIVGGENVYAAEVEAVLMTHAGVREAAVKGTPATGVRESLGELIRAYIVTDGAELKVQELRRHCSKRLASYQVPHEVVFLER
;
A
#
# COMPACT_ATOMS: atom_id res chain seq x y z
N MET A 1 24.09 8.32 17.68
CA MET A 1 25.51 8.57 17.32
C MET A 1 25.57 9.17 15.93
N ARG A 2 26.60 9.96 15.63
CA ARG A 2 26.86 10.56 14.33
C ARG A 2 27.93 9.76 13.58
N ILE A 3 27.63 9.42 12.34
CA ILE A 3 28.49 8.64 11.45
C ILE A 3 28.82 9.50 10.24
N ILE A 4 30.11 9.61 9.92
CA ILE A 4 30.57 10.30 8.71
C ILE A 4 31.12 9.28 7.71
N CYS A 5 30.55 9.27 6.51
CA CYS A 5 31.08 8.52 5.38
C CYS A 5 32.02 9.42 4.58
N PHE A 6 33.33 9.15 4.64
CA PHE A 6 34.39 10.00 4.09
C PHE A 6 35.23 9.25 3.03
N GLY A 7 35.27 9.80 1.82
CA GLY A 7 36.19 9.40 0.76
C GLY A 7 35.58 9.15 -0.63
N ASP A 8 36.38 8.49 -1.47
CA ASP A 8 36.31 8.38 -2.94
C ASP A 8 35.20 7.44 -3.43
N SER A 9 35.18 6.21 -2.92
CA SER A 9 34.48 5.12 -3.59
C SER A 9 33.10 4.83 -2.96
N LEU A 10 32.05 4.94 -3.80
CA LEU A 10 30.65 4.55 -3.57
C LEU A 10 29.78 5.48 -2.70
N THR A 11 30.35 6.52 -2.07
CA THR A 11 29.62 7.55 -1.31
C THR A 11 28.87 8.55 -2.20
N SER A 12 29.40 8.89 -3.37
CA SER A 12 28.83 9.92 -4.26
C SER A 12 27.97 9.37 -5.41
N CYS A 13 27.88 8.05 -5.55
CA CYS A 13 27.52 7.39 -6.81
C CYS A 13 26.06 6.91 -6.94
N GLY A 14 25.11 7.44 -6.16
CA GLY A 14 23.67 7.08 -6.22
C GLY A 14 22.72 8.18 -6.71
N GLY A 15 23.24 9.37 -7.06
CA GLY A 15 22.39 10.55 -7.26
C GLY A 15 21.64 10.96 -5.97
N GLU A 16 20.52 11.66 -6.11
CA GLU A 16 19.62 12.00 -4.99
C GLU A 16 18.77 10.80 -4.50
N ASN A 17 18.82 9.65 -5.18
CA ASN A 17 17.83 8.57 -5.05
C ASN A 17 18.42 7.21 -4.60
N GLY A 18 19.46 7.16 -3.76
CA GLY A 18 19.84 5.92 -3.07
C GLY A 18 21.33 5.66 -2.98
N ARG A 19 22.02 6.40 -2.11
CA ARG A 19 23.40 6.13 -1.69
C ARG A 19 23.40 5.02 -0.63
N TYR A 20 24.51 4.31 -0.47
CA TYR A 20 24.61 3.30 0.60
C TYR A 20 24.47 3.95 2.00
N SER A 21 24.83 5.23 2.16
CA SER A 21 24.61 5.98 3.40
C SER A 21 23.14 6.12 3.75
N ASP A 22 22.28 6.27 2.74
CA ASP A 22 20.83 6.44 2.92
C ASP A 22 20.21 5.10 3.33
N ILE A 23 20.72 4.01 2.72
CA ILE A 23 20.40 2.65 3.15
C ILE A 23 20.81 2.43 4.61
N LEU A 24 22.03 2.80 5.00
CA LEU A 24 22.49 2.66 6.38
C LEU A 24 21.71 3.57 7.34
N GLN A 25 21.27 4.75 6.89
CA GLN A 25 20.38 5.62 7.65
C GLN A 25 19.03 4.94 7.94
N ASP A 26 18.46 4.24 6.95
CA ASP A 26 17.25 3.43 7.13
C ASP A 26 17.47 2.23 8.05
N ARG A 27 18.67 1.63 8.04
CA ARG A 27 19.06 0.51 8.90
C ARG A 27 19.19 0.90 10.36
N PHE A 28 19.67 2.12 10.61
CA PHE A 28 19.99 2.60 11.94
C PHE A 28 19.31 3.95 12.18
N PRO A 29 17.96 4.00 12.23
CA PRO A 29 17.21 5.26 12.26
C PRO A 29 17.41 6.09 13.54
N GLY A 30 17.98 5.49 14.60
CA GLY A 30 18.38 6.20 15.83
C GLY A 30 19.72 6.94 15.73
N HIS A 31 20.35 6.94 14.55
CA HIS A 31 21.67 7.49 14.31
C HIS A 31 21.65 8.46 13.12
N GLU A 32 22.66 9.31 13.00
CA GLU A 32 22.77 10.32 11.95
C GLU A 32 23.90 9.94 11.00
N PHE A 33 23.59 9.68 9.73
CA PHE A 33 24.58 9.43 8.68
C PHE A 33 24.80 10.70 7.85
N ILE A 34 26.04 11.18 7.84
CA ILE A 34 26.45 12.34 7.04
C ILE A 34 27.42 11.85 5.97
N ASN A 35 27.03 12.04 4.72
CA ASN A 35 27.85 11.67 3.59
C ASN A 35 28.60 12.89 3.05
N VAL A 36 29.94 12.85 3.13
CA VAL A 36 30.83 13.91 2.67
C VAL A 36 31.78 13.43 1.57
N GLY A 37 31.51 12.29 0.93
CA GLY A 37 32.32 11.82 -0.20
C GLY A 37 32.04 12.60 -1.49
N ILE A 38 33.07 12.87 -2.29
CA ILE A 38 32.95 13.67 -3.53
C ILE A 38 33.22 12.89 -4.83
N GLY A 39 33.70 11.65 -4.75
CA GLY A 39 34.05 10.82 -5.92
C GLY A 39 35.29 11.29 -6.67
N GLY A 40 36.16 10.35 -7.04
CA GLY A 40 37.45 10.63 -7.67
C GLY A 40 38.47 11.28 -6.72
N GLU A 41 38.31 11.15 -5.42
CA GLU A 41 39.13 11.84 -4.42
C GLU A 41 40.46 11.11 -4.17
N THR A 42 41.59 11.84 -4.21
CA THR A 42 42.90 11.30 -3.80
C THR A 42 43.13 11.47 -2.31
N PHE A 43 44.12 10.75 -1.74
CA PHE A 43 44.56 11.00 -0.36
C PHE A 43 45.03 12.45 -0.12
N VAL A 44 45.53 13.16 -1.15
CA VAL A 44 45.91 14.58 -1.02
C VAL A 44 44.67 15.43 -0.76
N ASP A 45 43.63 15.22 -1.56
CA ASP A 45 42.36 15.95 -1.45
C ASP A 45 41.69 15.67 -0.10
N ALA A 46 41.69 14.40 0.30
CA ALA A 46 41.17 13.95 1.59
C ALA A 46 41.84 14.67 2.76
N ARG A 47 43.18 14.83 2.73
CA ARG A 47 43.91 15.51 3.80
C ARG A 47 43.55 17.00 3.92
N VAL A 48 43.28 17.67 2.80
CA VAL A 48 42.86 19.07 2.80
C VAL A 48 41.47 19.21 3.44
N ARG A 49 40.59 18.25 3.18
CA ARG A 49 39.18 18.27 3.62
C ARG A 49 38.96 17.69 5.01
N LEU A 50 39.85 16.85 5.50
CA LEU A 50 39.73 16.14 6.78
C LEU A 50 39.28 17.05 7.93
N GLN A 51 39.89 18.24 8.03
CA GLN A 51 39.56 19.17 9.10
C GLN A 51 38.12 19.68 9.01
N ALA A 52 37.69 20.09 7.82
CA ALA A 52 36.38 20.71 7.60
C ALA A 52 35.26 19.65 7.63
N ASP A 53 35.47 18.52 6.98
CA ASP A 53 34.40 17.57 6.66
C ASP A 53 34.29 16.43 7.67
N VAL A 54 35.31 16.21 8.51
CA VAL A 54 35.32 15.16 9.53
C VAL A 54 35.59 15.72 10.91
N LEU A 55 36.76 16.32 11.14
CA LEU A 55 37.20 16.68 12.50
C LEU A 55 36.32 17.76 13.14
N ALA A 56 35.88 18.76 12.37
CA ALA A 56 34.99 19.82 12.87
C ALA A 56 33.60 19.31 13.30
N HIS A 57 33.17 18.17 12.77
CA HIS A 57 31.87 17.57 13.07
C HIS A 57 31.89 16.62 14.26
N ALA A 58 33.09 16.27 14.76
CA ALA A 58 33.31 15.36 15.89
C ALA A 58 32.38 14.11 15.88
N PRO A 59 32.41 13.29 14.81
CA PRO A 59 31.57 12.10 14.72
C PRO A 59 31.97 11.03 15.74
N ASP A 60 31.03 10.14 16.06
CA ASP A 60 31.30 8.95 16.88
C ASP A 60 31.94 7.84 16.04
N VAL A 61 31.60 7.75 14.75
CA VAL A 61 32.13 6.76 13.81
C VAL A 61 32.50 7.41 12.47
N VAL A 62 33.62 6.99 11.88
CA VAL A 62 34.03 7.38 10.53
C VAL A 62 34.19 6.15 9.65
N VAL A 63 33.49 6.13 8.51
CA VAL A 63 33.66 5.13 7.46
C VAL A 63 34.59 5.73 6.41
N LEU A 64 35.81 5.19 6.30
CA LEU A 64 36.86 5.65 5.40
C LEU A 64 36.93 4.78 4.15
N ALA A 65 36.82 5.38 2.97
CA ALA A 65 36.95 4.68 1.69
C ALA A 65 37.85 5.49 0.74
N PHE A 66 39.12 5.13 0.64
CA PHE A 66 40.08 5.84 -0.22
C PHE A 66 40.82 4.86 -1.09
N GLY A 67 41.14 5.27 -2.32
CA GLY A 67 42.22 4.62 -3.05
C GLY A 67 42.00 4.17 -4.48
N ALA A 68 40.76 4.02 -4.93
CA ALA A 68 40.53 3.56 -6.31
C ALA A 68 41.24 4.48 -7.31
N ASN A 69 41.18 5.79 -7.09
CA ASN A 69 41.79 6.78 -7.98
C ASN A 69 43.33 6.84 -7.89
N ASP A 70 43.91 6.90 -6.69
CA ASP A 70 45.39 6.88 -6.50
C ASP A 70 46.03 5.59 -7.06
N TRP A 71 45.31 4.46 -7.00
CA TRP A 71 45.74 3.21 -7.62
C TRP A 71 45.59 3.29 -9.15
N TRP A 72 44.43 3.74 -9.66
CA TRP A 72 44.14 3.84 -11.09
C TRP A 72 45.12 4.75 -11.84
N GLN A 73 45.49 5.89 -11.25
CA GLN A 73 46.38 6.87 -11.87
C GLN A 73 47.86 6.47 -11.79
N ASP A 74 48.19 5.44 -10.99
CA ASP A 74 49.58 5.02 -10.70
C ASP A 74 50.47 6.16 -10.18
N GLU A 75 49.87 7.15 -9.52
CA GLU A 75 50.56 8.37 -9.09
C GLU A 75 51.19 8.24 -7.69
N ARG A 76 50.90 7.13 -6.98
CA ARG A 76 51.28 6.95 -5.58
C ARG A 76 51.92 5.58 -5.30
N PRO A 77 53.14 5.55 -4.74
CA PRO A 77 53.76 4.31 -4.25
C PRO A 77 52.96 3.69 -3.10
N VAL A 78 52.92 2.36 -3.03
CA VAL A 78 52.22 1.58 -1.99
C VAL A 78 52.61 2.07 -0.58
N ALA A 79 53.90 2.28 -0.29
CA ALA A 79 54.34 2.74 1.02
C ALA A 79 53.74 4.10 1.43
N GLN A 80 53.68 5.05 0.49
CA GLN A 80 53.14 6.39 0.75
C GLN A 80 51.64 6.36 1.00
N TRP A 81 50.92 5.45 0.35
CA TRP A 81 49.51 5.24 0.64
C TRP A 81 49.26 4.77 2.08
N GLY A 82 50.05 3.81 2.56
CA GLY A 82 49.94 3.32 3.93
C GLY A 82 50.22 4.42 4.94
N ASP A 83 51.23 5.25 4.67
CA ASP A 83 51.56 6.41 5.52
C ASP A 83 50.42 7.43 5.56
N ASP A 84 49.75 7.70 4.44
CA ASP A 84 48.64 8.65 4.39
C ASP A 84 47.36 8.09 5.01
N LEU A 85 47.06 6.79 4.85
CA LEU A 85 45.99 6.12 5.58
C LEU A 85 46.25 6.11 7.09
N ASP A 86 47.49 5.83 7.52
CA ASP A 86 47.93 5.90 8.92
C ASP A 86 47.74 7.31 9.48
N TYR A 87 48.09 8.34 8.71
CA TYR A 87 47.89 9.73 9.07
C TYR A 87 46.41 10.05 9.29
N LEU A 88 45.52 9.73 8.33
CA LEU A 88 44.09 10.00 8.47
C LEU A 88 43.50 9.31 9.70
N ILE A 89 43.83 8.04 9.92
CA ILE A 89 43.35 7.27 11.07
C ILE A 89 43.82 7.90 12.38
N ARG A 90 45.10 8.30 12.47
CA ARG A 90 45.64 8.93 13.68
C ARG A 90 44.94 10.23 14.02
N GLU A 91 44.72 11.10 13.03
CA GLU A 91 44.04 12.38 13.22
C GLU A 91 42.58 12.17 13.65
N ILE A 92 41.85 11.26 13.02
CA ILE A 92 40.47 10.93 13.40
C ILE A 92 40.41 10.34 14.81
N LYS A 93 41.39 9.52 15.21
CA LYS A 93 41.44 8.99 16.57
C LYS A 93 41.66 10.07 17.64
N THR A 94 42.22 11.23 17.30
CA THR A 94 42.40 12.33 18.29
C THR A 94 41.07 12.86 18.82
N ILE A 95 39.99 12.75 18.05
CA ILE A 95 38.63 13.13 18.46
C ILE A 95 37.84 11.96 19.07
N GLY A 96 38.46 10.78 19.21
CA GLY A 96 37.86 9.61 19.85
C GLY A 96 36.90 8.78 18.98
N ALA A 97 36.83 9.05 17.67
CA ALA A 97 35.94 8.33 16.78
C ALA A 97 36.40 6.88 16.52
N GLN A 98 35.44 5.96 16.42
CA GLN A 98 35.68 4.61 15.89
C GLN A 98 35.78 4.67 14.36
N ILE A 99 36.50 3.73 13.74
CA ILE A 99 36.83 3.81 12.31
C ILE A 99 36.59 2.47 11.63
N VAL A 100 35.96 2.51 10.45
CA VAL A 100 35.87 1.40 9.50
C VAL A 100 36.62 1.78 8.23
N VAL A 101 37.59 0.99 7.80
CA VAL A 101 38.34 1.17 6.55
C VAL A 101 37.76 0.26 5.48
N LEU A 102 37.42 0.81 4.31
CA LEU A 102 36.85 0.10 3.17
C LEU A 102 37.84 0.09 2.00
N GLY A 103 38.30 -1.10 1.63
CA GLY A 103 39.10 -1.36 0.44
C GLY A 103 38.24 -1.69 -0.78
N VAL A 104 38.85 -1.60 -1.96
CA VAL A 104 38.21 -1.86 -3.28
C VAL A 104 38.88 -2.98 -4.07
N PHE A 105 39.90 -3.62 -3.52
CA PHE A 105 40.74 -4.61 -4.21
C PHE A 105 40.30 -6.04 -3.91
N GLY A 106 40.37 -6.93 -4.90
CA GLY A 106 40.00 -8.34 -4.76
C GLY A 106 38.88 -8.80 -5.68
N ASP A 107 38.54 -10.09 -5.60
CA ASP A 107 37.56 -10.75 -6.47
C ASP A 107 36.13 -10.24 -6.24
N TYR A 108 35.25 -10.47 -7.23
CA TYR A 108 33.82 -10.16 -7.14
C TYR A 108 32.97 -11.41 -7.41
N PHE A 109 31.69 -11.39 -7.07
CA PHE A 109 30.72 -12.41 -7.44
C PHE A 109 30.01 -12.00 -8.73
N ASP A 110 30.01 -12.91 -9.72
CA ASP A 110 29.30 -12.73 -10.97
C ASP A 110 27.76 -12.87 -10.81
N GLU A 111 27.03 -12.67 -11.90
CA GLU A 111 25.56 -12.78 -11.95
C GLU A 111 25.02 -14.17 -11.56
N ASN A 112 25.88 -15.18 -11.43
CA ASN A 112 25.54 -16.55 -11.02
C ASN A 112 26.14 -16.90 -9.65
N ASP A 113 26.49 -15.91 -8.83
CA ASP A 113 27.10 -16.08 -7.49
C ASP A 113 28.47 -16.78 -7.50
N ARG A 114 29.20 -16.76 -8.61
CA ARG A 114 30.54 -17.35 -8.69
C ARG A 114 31.61 -16.29 -8.50
N VAL A 115 32.65 -16.66 -7.74
CA VAL A 115 33.84 -15.81 -7.58
C VAL A 115 34.55 -15.67 -8.92
N ALA A 116 34.75 -14.43 -9.36
CA ALA A 116 35.40 -14.07 -10.59
C ALA A 116 36.43 -12.95 -10.33
N PRO A 117 37.59 -12.97 -11.02
CA PRO A 117 38.56 -11.90 -10.94
C PRO A 117 37.99 -10.64 -11.59
N LYS A 118 38.20 -9.48 -10.97
CA LYS A 118 37.85 -8.20 -11.58
C LYS A 118 38.73 -7.92 -12.80
N ASN A 119 38.24 -7.09 -13.73
CA ASN A 119 39.08 -6.59 -14.83
C ASN A 119 40.17 -5.61 -14.35
N TYR A 120 40.06 -5.06 -13.14
CA TYR A 120 40.98 -4.12 -12.50
C TYR A 120 41.03 -4.40 -10.99
N GLY A 121 42.12 -4.03 -10.30
CA GLY A 121 42.20 -4.17 -8.85
C GLY A 121 42.32 -5.63 -8.38
N SER A 122 42.79 -6.51 -9.27
CA SER A 122 43.14 -7.91 -9.01
C SER A 122 44.54 -8.28 -9.50
N ASP A 123 45.37 -7.27 -9.79
CA ASP A 123 46.79 -7.46 -10.14
C ASP A 123 47.69 -7.50 -8.90
N THR A 124 48.97 -7.83 -9.07
CA THR A 124 49.94 -7.92 -7.98
C THR A 124 50.01 -6.63 -7.15
N ARG A 125 49.89 -5.46 -7.79
CA ARG A 125 49.93 -4.16 -7.11
C ARG A 125 48.71 -4.01 -6.19
N SER A 126 47.52 -4.36 -6.65
CA SER A 126 46.29 -4.33 -5.83
C SER A 126 46.34 -5.23 -4.59
N ILE A 127 47.01 -6.39 -4.69
CA ILE A 127 47.24 -7.28 -3.55
C ILE A 127 48.13 -6.61 -2.49
N GLU A 128 49.16 -5.88 -2.93
CA GLU A 128 50.05 -5.13 -2.02
C GLU A 128 49.31 -3.98 -1.31
N PHE A 129 48.44 -3.25 -2.03
CA PHE A 129 47.60 -2.21 -1.42
C PHE A 129 46.62 -2.80 -0.40
N GLN A 130 45.92 -3.88 -0.75
CA GLN A 130 44.99 -4.54 0.15
C GLN A 130 45.69 -5.04 1.44
N ALA A 131 46.86 -5.68 1.30
CA ALA A 131 47.63 -6.15 2.44
C ALA A 131 48.08 -4.99 3.35
N LEU A 132 48.42 -3.84 2.77
CA LEU A 132 48.80 -2.65 3.50
C LEU A 132 47.61 -2.01 4.23
N GLU A 133 46.46 -1.86 3.58
CA GLU A 133 45.23 -1.38 4.22
C GLU A 133 44.86 -2.23 5.43
N ALA A 134 44.88 -3.56 5.27
CA ALA A 134 44.63 -4.51 6.35
C ALA A 134 45.62 -4.33 7.51
N ALA A 135 46.91 -4.18 7.20
CA ALA A 135 47.96 -3.98 8.21
C ALA A 135 47.79 -2.66 8.98
N VAL A 136 47.46 -1.57 8.29
CA VAL A 136 47.24 -0.26 8.91
C VAL A 136 45.95 -0.25 9.74
N ALA A 137 44.85 -0.82 9.23
CA ALA A 137 43.61 -0.94 9.98
C ALA A 137 43.81 -1.78 11.26
N ALA A 138 44.50 -2.92 11.15
CA ALA A 138 44.80 -3.78 12.31
C ALA A 138 45.73 -3.09 13.33
N LYS A 139 46.75 -2.35 12.87
CA LYS A 139 47.65 -1.56 13.74
C LYS A 139 46.88 -0.60 14.65
N HIS A 140 45.76 -0.08 14.17
CA HIS A 140 44.91 0.87 14.88
C HIS A 140 43.61 0.25 15.38
N GLU A 141 43.43 -1.07 15.37
CA GLU A 141 42.19 -1.72 15.85
C GLU A 141 40.93 -1.15 15.17
N CYS A 142 41.02 -0.79 13.88
CA CYS A 142 39.89 -0.33 13.09
C CYS A 142 39.12 -1.53 12.51
N GLY A 143 37.82 -1.35 12.26
CA GLY A 143 37.08 -2.27 11.38
C GLY A 143 37.65 -2.23 9.97
N TYR A 144 37.65 -3.36 9.26
CA TYR A 144 38.20 -3.44 7.90
C TYR A 144 37.33 -4.31 6.98
N VAL A 145 37.02 -3.78 5.80
CA VAL A 145 36.37 -4.49 4.70
C VAL A 145 37.34 -4.50 3.53
N ALA A 146 37.79 -5.68 3.12
CA ALA A 146 38.85 -5.80 2.10
C ALA A 146 38.38 -5.40 0.69
N ASN A 147 37.12 -5.67 0.35
CA ASN A 147 36.53 -5.32 -0.93
C ASN A 147 35.04 -5.00 -0.79
N MET A 148 34.68 -3.72 -0.71
CA MET A 148 33.27 -3.32 -0.67
C MET A 148 32.56 -3.43 -2.03
N GLN A 149 33.32 -3.62 -3.13
CA GLN A 149 32.79 -3.77 -4.49
C GLN A 149 32.64 -5.26 -4.89
N GLY A 150 32.44 -6.14 -3.90
CA GLY A 150 32.37 -7.59 -4.11
C GLY A 150 31.20 -8.05 -4.98
N ARG A 151 30.14 -7.26 -5.15
CA ARG A 151 28.94 -7.64 -5.94
C ARG A 151 28.42 -6.49 -6.80
N ILE A 152 29.20 -6.07 -7.80
CA ILE A 152 28.73 -5.12 -8.82
C ILE A 152 28.17 -5.91 -10.02
N VAL A 153 26.88 -5.77 -10.30
CA VAL A 153 26.17 -6.57 -11.32
C VAL A 153 26.20 -5.89 -12.70
N GLY A 154 26.70 -6.60 -13.72
CA GLY A 154 26.46 -6.33 -15.15
C GLY A 154 27.59 -5.65 -15.96
N ARG A 155 27.34 -5.44 -17.27
CA ARG A 155 28.26 -4.74 -18.21
C ARG A 155 28.45 -3.23 -17.92
N ARG A 156 27.73 -2.68 -16.93
CA ARG A 156 27.87 -1.32 -16.42
C ARG A 156 28.84 -1.31 -15.25
N CYS A 157 30.07 -1.76 -15.51
CA CYS A 157 31.19 -1.38 -14.67
C CYS A 157 31.58 0.07 -15.03
N CYS A 158 32.16 0.78 -14.07
CA CYS A 158 32.58 2.19 -14.01
C CYS A 158 33.22 2.88 -15.26
N TRP A 159 33.34 2.21 -16.40
CA TRP A 159 34.13 2.67 -17.55
C TRP A 159 33.31 2.99 -18.82
N THR A 160 32.04 2.56 -18.91
CA THR A 160 31.24 2.70 -20.15
C THR A 160 30.05 3.65 -20.05
N ASP A 161 29.61 3.98 -18.84
CA ASP A 161 28.47 4.85 -18.59
C ASP A 161 28.80 5.75 -17.39
N ARG A 162 28.58 7.07 -17.53
CA ARG A 162 28.77 8.01 -16.41
C ARG A 162 27.73 7.80 -15.30
N ASN A 163 26.69 7.00 -15.56
CA ASN A 163 25.70 6.60 -14.57
C ASN A 163 26.08 5.27 -13.88
N HIS A 164 26.46 5.46 -12.63
CA HIS A 164 27.09 4.57 -11.62
C HIS A 164 26.06 3.65 -10.90
N PRO A 165 26.40 2.81 -9.87
CA PRO A 165 25.70 1.56 -9.58
C PRO A 165 24.20 1.74 -9.30
N ASN A 166 23.45 0.71 -9.70
CA ASN A 166 22.05 0.55 -9.33
C ASN A 166 21.90 0.28 -7.82
N GLU A 167 20.69 0.42 -7.30
CA GLU A 167 20.31 0.17 -5.89
C GLU A 167 20.93 -1.12 -5.31
N TYR A 168 21.06 -2.18 -6.14
CA TYR A 168 21.63 -3.46 -5.76
C TYR A 168 23.09 -3.38 -5.30
N GLY A 169 23.94 -2.63 -5.99
CA GLY A 169 25.34 -2.44 -5.61
C GLY A 169 25.50 -1.67 -4.29
N ASN A 170 24.71 -0.62 -4.11
CA ASN A 170 24.73 0.19 -2.87
C ASN A 170 24.21 -0.60 -1.67
N ARG A 171 23.24 -1.51 -1.88
CA ARG A 171 22.77 -2.44 -0.85
C ARG A 171 23.87 -3.38 -0.39
N HIS A 172 24.60 -3.99 -1.33
CA HIS A 172 25.69 -4.90 -0.97
C HIS A 172 26.78 -4.22 -0.13
N VAL A 173 27.12 -2.98 -0.47
CA VAL A 173 28.08 -2.18 0.32
C VAL A 173 27.55 -1.99 1.74
N ALA A 174 26.29 -1.59 1.89
CA ALA A 174 25.66 -1.43 3.20
C ALA A 174 25.67 -2.75 3.99
N ASP A 175 25.21 -3.85 3.39
CA ASP A 175 25.16 -5.18 4.02
C ASP A 175 26.55 -5.65 4.51
N THR A 176 27.63 -5.27 3.80
CA THR A 176 29.00 -5.63 4.17
C THR A 176 29.51 -4.83 5.37
N ILE A 177 29.04 -3.59 5.54
CA ILE A 177 29.45 -2.68 6.62
C ILE A 177 28.59 -2.87 7.88
N GLU A 178 27.32 -3.25 7.70
CA GLU A 178 26.31 -3.39 8.75
C GLU A 178 26.77 -4.14 10.01
N PRO A 179 27.43 -5.32 9.93
CA PRO A 179 27.86 -6.05 11.13
C PRO A 179 28.86 -5.26 11.99
N ILE A 180 29.75 -4.50 11.35
CA ILE A 180 30.76 -3.68 12.04
C ILE A 180 30.07 -2.49 12.71
N LEU A 181 29.15 -1.83 12.00
CA LEU A 181 28.38 -0.73 12.57
C LEU A 181 27.44 -1.17 13.68
N ALA A 182 26.82 -2.35 13.57
CA ALA A 182 25.96 -2.89 14.63
C ALA A 182 26.73 -3.05 15.95
N GLU A 183 27.99 -3.49 15.87
CA GLU A 183 28.89 -3.57 17.02
C GLU A 183 29.21 -2.17 17.58
N PHE A 184 29.65 -1.25 16.72
CA PHE A 184 30.05 0.11 17.14
C PHE A 184 28.90 0.94 17.72
N LEU A 185 27.71 0.79 17.13
CA LEU A 185 26.52 1.55 17.48
C LEU A 185 25.71 0.90 18.61
N HIS A 186 26.06 -0.33 19.00
CA HIS A 186 25.30 -1.16 19.95
C HIS A 186 23.81 -1.26 19.57
N ALA A 187 23.55 -1.34 18.27
CA ALA A 187 22.21 -1.33 17.69
C ALA A 187 22.08 -2.48 16.69
N MET A 188 20.96 -3.20 16.76
CA MET A 188 20.63 -4.18 15.72
C MET A 188 20.19 -3.42 14.46
N PRO A 189 20.76 -3.71 13.28
CA PRO A 189 20.30 -3.12 12.04
C PRO A 189 18.85 -3.53 11.82
N LEU A 190 18.01 -2.57 11.40
CA LEU A 190 16.67 -2.90 10.94
C LEU A 190 16.77 -3.83 9.73
N PRO A 191 15.90 -4.84 9.66
CA PRO A 191 16.04 -5.88 8.66
C PRO A 191 15.86 -5.37 7.23
N ILE A 192 16.47 -6.10 6.29
CA ILE A 192 16.42 -5.83 4.84
C ILE A 192 14.98 -5.59 4.40
N ARG A 193 14.67 -4.39 3.86
CA ARG A 193 13.63 -4.29 2.83
C ARG A 193 14.20 -5.08 1.66
N LYS A 194 13.96 -6.39 1.64
CA LYS A 194 14.52 -7.28 0.62
C LYS A 194 14.10 -6.74 -0.75
N PRO A 195 15.00 -6.67 -1.74
CA PRO A 195 14.62 -6.48 -3.14
C PRO A 195 13.84 -7.67 -3.74
N THR A 196 13.38 -8.62 -2.93
CA THR A 196 12.78 -9.89 -3.39
C THR A 196 11.40 -10.15 -2.81
N ILE A 197 10.63 -9.10 -2.49
CA ILE A 197 9.18 -9.27 -2.34
C ILE A 197 8.57 -9.27 -3.74
N HIS A 198 8.38 -10.46 -4.29
CA HIS A 198 7.79 -10.66 -5.61
C HIS A 198 6.32 -11.06 -5.52
N THR A 199 5.90 -11.53 -4.35
CA THR A 199 4.53 -11.95 -4.08
C THR A 199 4.06 -11.55 -2.69
N VAL A 200 2.75 -11.61 -2.48
CA VAL A 200 2.13 -11.41 -1.16
C VAL A 200 2.59 -12.49 -0.16
N ARG A 201 2.95 -13.69 -0.64
CA ARG A 201 3.58 -14.73 0.17
C ARG A 201 4.92 -14.29 0.75
N ASP A 202 5.74 -13.59 -0.06
CA ASP A 202 7.04 -13.12 0.38
C ASP A 202 6.90 -12.09 1.52
N MET A 203 5.87 -11.23 1.47
CA MET A 203 5.53 -10.31 2.56
C MET A 203 5.26 -11.05 3.87
N TRP A 204 4.45 -12.10 3.81
CA TRP A 204 4.12 -12.93 4.97
C TRP A 204 5.36 -13.58 5.57
N ARG A 205 6.15 -14.25 4.72
CA ARG A 205 7.37 -14.95 5.14
C ARG A 205 8.40 -13.99 5.72
N GLU A 206 8.57 -12.82 5.10
CA GLU A 206 9.44 -11.78 5.64
C GLU A 206 8.96 -11.30 7.02
N ALA A 207 7.65 -11.09 7.23
CA ALA A 207 7.14 -10.70 8.54
C ALA A 207 7.38 -11.78 9.60
N VAL A 208 7.18 -13.06 9.26
CA VAL A 208 7.44 -14.21 10.15
C VAL A 208 8.92 -14.32 10.49
N ASP A 209 9.81 -14.17 9.51
CA ASP A 209 11.26 -14.28 9.71
C ASP A 209 11.80 -13.13 10.57
N LEU A 210 11.31 -11.90 10.36
CA LEU A 210 11.87 -10.70 10.95
C LEU A 210 11.21 -10.29 12.27
N ALA A 211 9.96 -10.65 12.46
CA ALA A 211 9.15 -10.23 13.59
C ALA A 211 8.29 -11.37 14.18
N PRO A 212 8.83 -12.59 14.39
CA PRO A 212 8.04 -13.76 14.78
C PRO A 212 7.25 -13.56 16.07
N SER A 213 7.79 -12.79 17.01
CA SER A 213 7.18 -12.50 18.31
C SER A 213 6.24 -11.30 18.31
N ASN A 214 6.19 -10.50 17.23
CA ASN A 214 5.29 -9.35 17.17
C ASN A 214 3.85 -9.82 17.06
N LEU A 215 2.94 -9.08 17.69
CA LEU A 215 1.50 -9.30 17.54
C LEU A 215 1.12 -9.14 16.06
N CYS A 216 0.40 -10.12 15.52
CA CYS A 216 0.01 -10.19 14.11
C CYS A 216 -1.49 -9.92 13.94
N VAL A 217 -2.32 -10.61 14.72
CA VAL A 217 -3.78 -10.51 14.61
C VAL A 217 -4.44 -10.70 15.96
N VAL A 218 -5.51 -9.93 16.19
CA VAL A 218 -6.42 -10.08 17.31
C VAL A 218 -7.85 -10.22 16.79
N ASP A 219 -8.56 -11.23 17.29
CA ASP A 219 -10.00 -11.38 17.14
C ASP A 219 -10.58 -11.78 18.51
N ARG A 220 -11.25 -10.83 19.16
CA ARG A 220 -11.74 -10.95 20.55
C ARG A 220 -10.61 -11.35 21.51
N GLU A 221 -10.71 -12.50 22.16
CA GLU A 221 -9.72 -13.01 23.12
C GLU A 221 -8.54 -13.72 22.44
N GLN A 222 -8.65 -14.05 21.14
CA GLN A 222 -7.59 -14.73 20.41
C GLN A 222 -6.55 -13.70 19.96
N ARG A 223 -5.29 -13.95 20.33
CA ARG A 223 -4.16 -13.06 20.05
C ARG A 223 -3.03 -13.92 19.53
N LEU A 224 -2.66 -13.73 18.26
CA LEU A 224 -1.59 -14.48 17.63
C LEU A 224 -0.44 -13.54 17.30
N ASN A 225 0.78 -13.94 17.65
CA ASN A 225 1.98 -13.36 17.06
C ASN A 225 2.21 -13.96 15.66
N TYR A 226 3.18 -13.45 14.90
CA TYR A 226 3.46 -13.94 13.56
C TYR A 226 3.87 -15.42 13.52
N ALA A 227 4.62 -15.93 14.50
CA ALA A 227 5.01 -17.33 14.55
C ALA A 227 3.82 -18.27 14.79
N ASP A 228 2.94 -17.92 15.74
CA ASP A 228 1.73 -18.69 16.05
C ASP A 228 0.73 -18.63 14.88
N ALA A 229 0.62 -17.47 14.23
CA ALA A 229 -0.19 -17.31 13.04
C ALA A 229 0.37 -18.13 11.86
N ASP A 230 1.69 -18.13 11.62
CA ASP A 230 2.32 -18.93 10.55
C ASP A 230 2.08 -20.42 10.73
N GLU A 231 2.13 -20.91 11.98
CA GLU A 231 1.84 -22.31 12.28
C GLU A 231 0.42 -22.68 11.87
N LEU A 232 -0.57 -21.85 12.22
CA LEU A 232 -1.96 -22.07 11.83
C LEU A 232 -2.16 -21.92 10.32
N VAL A 233 -1.60 -20.88 9.71
CA VAL A 233 -1.63 -20.63 8.26
C VAL A 233 -1.10 -21.83 7.49
N ARG A 234 0.04 -22.40 7.88
CA ARG A 234 0.62 -23.56 7.21
C ARG A 234 -0.18 -24.84 7.39
N ARG A 235 -0.87 -25.02 8.51
CA ARG A 235 -1.77 -26.16 8.74
C ARG A 235 -3.07 -26.02 7.95
N VAL A 236 -3.65 -24.82 7.92
CA VAL A 236 -4.79 -24.50 7.04
C VAL A 236 -4.40 -24.74 5.58
N ALA A 237 -3.23 -24.26 5.14
CA ALA A 237 -2.72 -24.49 3.78
C ALA A 237 -2.59 -25.99 3.45
N ALA A 238 -1.99 -26.79 4.33
CA ALA A 238 -1.91 -28.25 4.14
C ALA A 238 -3.30 -28.90 4.09
N GLY A 239 -4.21 -28.49 4.95
CA GLY A 239 -5.58 -28.97 5.01
C GLY A 239 -6.39 -28.62 3.75
N LEU A 240 -6.28 -27.39 3.26
CA LEU A 240 -6.94 -26.94 2.02
C LEU A 240 -6.43 -27.73 0.81
N ALA A 241 -5.11 -27.90 0.66
CA ALA A 241 -4.54 -28.65 -0.46
C ALA A 241 -4.98 -30.13 -0.47
N LYS A 242 -5.08 -30.73 0.73
CA LYS A 242 -5.61 -32.09 0.89
C LYS A 242 -7.12 -32.14 0.63
N LEU A 243 -7.87 -31.14 1.09
CA LEU A 243 -9.31 -31.10 0.90
C LEU A 243 -9.65 -30.92 -0.58
N SER A 244 -8.96 -30.05 -1.31
CA SER A 244 -9.20 -29.81 -2.74
C SER A 244 -8.72 -30.96 -3.63
N ASP A 245 -7.72 -31.75 -3.18
CA ASP A 245 -6.88 -32.59 -4.05
C ASP A 245 -6.06 -31.78 -5.07
N ALA A 246 -5.72 -30.52 -4.73
CA ALA A 246 -4.97 -29.60 -5.59
C ALA A 246 -3.90 -28.83 -4.79
N GLU A 247 -2.72 -28.62 -5.38
CA GLU A 247 -1.63 -27.88 -4.71
C GLU A 247 -1.92 -26.39 -4.53
N ARG A 248 -2.66 -25.79 -5.49
CA ARG A 248 -2.99 -24.37 -5.57
C ARG A 248 -4.50 -24.20 -5.73
N PRO A 249 -5.31 -24.47 -4.69
CA PRO A 249 -6.76 -24.49 -4.81
C PRO A 249 -7.36 -23.09 -5.06
N VAL A 250 -8.45 -23.05 -5.81
CA VAL A 250 -9.36 -21.90 -5.91
C VAL A 250 -10.43 -22.07 -4.83
N THR A 251 -10.43 -21.18 -3.84
CA THR A 251 -11.30 -21.29 -2.67
C THR A 251 -12.23 -20.09 -2.56
N ALA A 252 -13.53 -20.34 -2.65
CA ALA A 252 -14.57 -19.36 -2.36
C ALA A 252 -14.79 -19.24 -0.84
N VAL A 253 -14.85 -18.01 -0.33
CA VAL A 253 -14.98 -17.73 1.10
C VAL A 253 -16.20 -16.87 1.35
N TYR A 254 -17.21 -17.43 2.02
CA TYR A 254 -18.44 -16.76 2.44
C TYR A 254 -18.44 -16.66 3.96
N LEU A 255 -17.71 -15.68 4.48
CA LEU A 255 -17.51 -15.47 5.92
C LEU A 255 -17.61 -13.96 6.26
N PRO A 256 -18.10 -13.61 7.46
CA PRO A 256 -17.94 -12.27 8.00
C PRO A 256 -16.47 -12.02 8.41
N ASN A 257 -16.20 -10.88 9.03
CA ASN A 257 -14.91 -10.60 9.66
C ASN A 257 -14.68 -11.56 10.84
N CYS A 258 -13.66 -12.41 10.72
CA CYS A 258 -13.21 -13.32 11.76
C CYS A 258 -11.75 -13.76 11.52
N LEU A 259 -11.16 -14.37 12.54
CA LEU A 259 -9.82 -14.95 12.45
C LEU A 259 -9.70 -16.02 11.36
N GLU A 260 -10.71 -16.87 11.15
CA GLU A 260 -10.64 -17.92 10.14
C GLU A 260 -10.52 -17.34 8.73
N TYR A 261 -11.19 -16.22 8.45
CA TYR A 261 -10.99 -15.49 7.19
C TYR A 261 -9.53 -15.08 7.03
N PHE A 262 -8.93 -14.48 8.06
CA PHE A 262 -7.53 -14.06 8.05
C PHE A 262 -6.59 -15.23 7.77
N LEU A 263 -6.78 -16.35 8.45
CA LEU A 263 -5.99 -17.55 8.26
C LEU A 263 -6.15 -18.14 6.85
N LEU A 264 -7.37 -18.14 6.29
CA LEU A 264 -7.65 -18.60 4.92
C LEU A 264 -6.94 -17.74 3.88
N TYR A 265 -6.97 -16.41 4.04
CA TYR A 265 -6.29 -15.48 3.14
C TYR A 265 -4.79 -15.83 3.05
N TRP A 266 -4.11 -15.87 4.19
CA TRP A 266 -2.66 -16.13 4.21
C TRP A 266 -2.32 -17.58 3.85
N ALA A 267 -3.17 -18.55 4.17
CA ALA A 267 -2.99 -19.94 3.75
C ALA A 267 -3.04 -20.10 2.22
N LEU A 268 -3.95 -19.39 1.55
CA LEU A 268 -4.03 -19.40 0.09
C LEU A 268 -2.85 -18.66 -0.54
N MET A 269 -2.41 -17.53 0.03
CA MET A 269 -1.18 -16.87 -0.43
C MET A 269 0.05 -17.77 -0.26
N GLU A 270 0.14 -18.51 0.85
CA GLU A 270 1.23 -19.47 1.11
C GLU A 270 1.22 -20.66 0.13
N LEU A 271 0.05 -21.11 -0.33
CA LEU A 271 -0.08 -22.12 -1.37
C LEU A 271 0.21 -21.58 -2.77
N GLY A 272 0.07 -20.28 -3.00
CA GLY A 272 -0.13 -19.73 -4.36
C GLY A 272 -1.48 -20.14 -4.94
N GLY A 273 -2.47 -20.39 -4.07
CA GLY A 273 -3.87 -20.60 -4.45
C GLY A 273 -4.62 -19.28 -4.63
N VAL A 274 -5.88 -19.38 -5.05
CA VAL A 274 -6.73 -18.22 -5.35
C VAL A 274 -7.83 -18.10 -4.30
N ILE A 275 -7.95 -16.92 -3.68
CA ILE A 275 -9.11 -16.62 -2.84
C ILE A 275 -10.20 -15.93 -3.68
N VAL A 276 -11.45 -16.39 -3.53
CA VAL A 276 -12.63 -15.78 -4.12
C VAL A 276 -13.54 -15.28 -2.99
N PRO A 277 -13.44 -14.00 -2.61
CA PRO A 277 -14.26 -13.44 -1.56
C PRO A 277 -15.71 -13.35 -2.02
N LEU A 278 -16.63 -13.89 -1.23
CA LEU A 278 -18.06 -13.76 -1.47
C LEU A 278 -18.65 -12.78 -0.46
N ASN A 279 -19.34 -11.77 -1.00
CA ASN A 279 -20.09 -10.83 -0.19
C ASN A 279 -21.28 -11.55 0.47
N THR A 280 -21.34 -11.50 1.80
CA THR A 280 -22.36 -12.18 2.61
C THR A 280 -23.77 -11.60 2.44
N PHE A 281 -23.90 -10.46 1.76
CA PHE A 281 -25.17 -9.83 1.41
C PHE A 281 -25.66 -10.17 -0.01
N LEU A 282 -24.94 -11.00 -0.77
CA LEU A 282 -25.36 -11.39 -2.12
C LEU A 282 -26.63 -12.22 -2.11
N ALA A 283 -27.52 -11.92 -3.05
CA ALA A 283 -28.69 -12.73 -3.34
C ALA A 283 -28.30 -14.09 -3.95
N ASN A 284 -29.20 -15.07 -3.81
CA ASN A 284 -28.96 -16.45 -4.25
C ASN A 284 -28.62 -16.53 -5.75
N GLU A 285 -29.30 -15.75 -6.59
CA GLU A 285 -29.08 -15.75 -8.04
C GLU A 285 -27.67 -15.28 -8.40
N ALA A 286 -27.15 -14.29 -7.67
CA ALA A 286 -25.78 -13.80 -7.87
C ALA A 286 -24.76 -14.87 -7.46
N LEU A 287 -24.98 -15.55 -6.33
CA LEU A 287 -24.13 -16.66 -5.89
C LEU A 287 -24.14 -17.79 -6.93
N THR A 288 -25.31 -18.24 -7.39
CA THR A 288 -25.43 -19.28 -8.43
C THR A 288 -24.68 -18.89 -9.70
N ALA A 289 -24.80 -17.64 -10.15
CA ALA A 289 -24.10 -17.15 -11.34
C ALA A 289 -22.56 -17.17 -11.16
N ILE A 290 -22.07 -16.77 -9.98
CA ILE A 290 -20.63 -16.82 -9.65
C ILE A 290 -20.13 -18.26 -9.73
N PHE A 291 -20.79 -19.20 -9.05
CA PHE A 291 -20.37 -20.60 -9.01
C PHE A 291 -20.46 -21.27 -10.39
N ALA A 292 -21.45 -20.92 -11.21
CA ALA A 292 -21.56 -21.42 -12.58
C ALA A 292 -20.41 -20.95 -13.49
N ASN A 293 -19.86 -19.75 -13.26
CA ASN A 293 -18.76 -19.19 -14.05
C ASN A 293 -17.37 -19.63 -13.53
N LEU A 294 -17.23 -19.78 -12.22
CA LEU A 294 -15.95 -20.00 -11.54
C LEU A 294 -15.67 -21.47 -11.23
N ALA A 295 -16.68 -22.22 -10.78
CA ALA A 295 -16.55 -23.59 -10.26
C ALA A 295 -15.33 -23.78 -9.32
N PRO A 296 -15.28 -23.09 -8.16
CA PRO A 296 -14.14 -23.17 -7.24
C PRO A 296 -13.96 -24.60 -6.69
N ASP A 297 -12.74 -24.97 -6.31
CA ASP A 297 -12.46 -26.29 -5.72
C ASP A 297 -13.16 -26.46 -4.37
N ILE A 298 -13.16 -25.40 -3.57
CA ILE A 298 -13.69 -25.37 -2.20
C ILE A 298 -14.58 -24.15 -1.99
N LEU A 299 -15.68 -24.31 -1.27
CA LEU A 299 -16.43 -23.26 -0.60
C LEU A 299 -16.23 -23.39 0.92
N ILE A 300 -15.89 -22.27 1.57
CA ILE A 300 -15.89 -22.12 3.03
C ILE A 300 -17.10 -21.29 3.47
N VAL A 301 -17.87 -21.80 4.44
CA VAL A 301 -19.02 -21.09 5.05
C VAL A 301 -18.93 -21.09 6.57
N GLY A 302 -19.56 -20.09 7.19
CA GLY A 302 -19.56 -19.95 8.65
C GLY A 302 -20.54 -20.92 9.32
N SER A 303 -21.61 -21.30 8.62
CA SER A 303 -22.65 -22.15 9.17
C SER A 303 -23.26 -23.07 8.12
N ALA A 304 -23.69 -24.26 8.52
CA ALA A 304 -24.54 -25.12 7.69
C ALA A 304 -25.90 -24.47 7.35
N ALA A 305 -26.29 -23.40 8.05
CA ALA A 305 -27.47 -22.59 7.72
C ALA A 305 -27.28 -21.67 6.51
N ASP A 306 -26.04 -21.51 6.01
CA ASP A 306 -25.71 -20.75 4.79
C ASP A 306 -26.10 -21.55 3.53
N THR A 307 -27.37 -21.96 3.46
CA THR A 307 -27.91 -22.90 2.47
C THR A 307 -27.79 -22.39 1.03
N ALA A 308 -27.86 -21.08 0.81
CA ALA A 308 -27.75 -20.47 -0.51
C ALA A 308 -26.36 -20.67 -1.16
N PRO A 309 -25.24 -20.26 -0.54
CA PRO A 309 -23.91 -20.53 -1.10
C PRO A 309 -23.62 -22.04 -1.15
N ILE A 310 -24.08 -22.84 -0.18
CA ILE A 310 -23.92 -24.31 -0.19
C ILE A 310 -24.58 -24.93 -1.43
N ALA A 311 -25.84 -24.58 -1.72
CA ALA A 311 -26.54 -25.10 -2.90
C ALA A 311 -25.87 -24.67 -4.22
N ALA A 312 -25.31 -23.46 -4.28
CA ALA A 312 -24.52 -22.98 -5.41
C ALA A 312 -23.23 -23.80 -5.59
N ALA A 313 -22.50 -24.09 -4.49
CA ALA A 313 -21.31 -24.92 -4.48
C ALA A 313 -21.60 -26.37 -4.92
N GLU A 314 -22.66 -26.99 -4.40
CA GLU A 314 -23.08 -28.34 -4.79
C GLU A 314 -23.38 -28.43 -6.29
N SER A 315 -24.05 -27.40 -6.84
CA SER A 315 -24.36 -27.31 -8.27
C SER A 315 -23.10 -27.23 -9.13
N ALA A 316 -22.06 -26.57 -8.63
CA ALA A 316 -20.74 -26.47 -9.27
C ALA A 316 -19.80 -27.65 -8.92
N LYS A 317 -20.24 -28.59 -8.08
CA LYS A 317 -19.45 -29.72 -7.55
C LYS A 317 -18.23 -29.29 -6.72
N SER A 318 -18.28 -28.10 -6.14
CA SER A 318 -17.29 -27.62 -5.17
C SER A 318 -17.40 -28.40 -3.87
N LYS A 319 -16.28 -28.67 -3.21
CA LYS A 319 -16.28 -29.24 -1.85
C LYS A 319 -16.69 -28.15 -0.86
N VAL A 320 -17.44 -28.50 0.19
CA VAL A 320 -17.90 -27.53 1.20
C VAL A 320 -17.23 -27.81 2.53
N LEU A 321 -16.69 -26.78 3.17
CA LEU A 321 -16.20 -26.81 4.54
C LEU A 321 -16.95 -25.77 5.39
N VAL A 322 -17.50 -26.21 6.51
CA VAL A 322 -18.16 -25.35 7.50
C VAL A 322 -17.14 -25.02 8.60
N ILE A 323 -17.16 -23.78 9.11
CA ILE A 323 -16.39 -23.37 10.30
C ILE A 323 -17.07 -23.90 11.58
N ASP A 324 -17.05 -25.22 11.71
CA ASP A 324 -17.46 -25.98 12.89
C ASP A 324 -16.37 -27.00 13.22
N ASP A 325 -16.67 -28.04 14.00
CA ASP A 325 -15.78 -29.17 14.29
C ASP A 325 -14.88 -29.60 13.12
N ALA A 326 -15.40 -29.62 11.88
CA ALA A 326 -14.65 -30.00 10.68
C ALA A 326 -13.44 -29.09 10.42
N TRP A 327 -13.57 -27.78 10.62
CA TRP A 327 -12.46 -26.81 10.54
C TRP A 327 -11.36 -27.14 11.55
N HIS A 328 -11.76 -27.49 12.76
CA HIS A 328 -10.86 -27.77 13.88
C HIS A 328 -10.08 -29.06 13.60
N GLN A 329 -10.76 -30.05 13.03
CA GLN A 329 -10.18 -31.33 12.62
C GLN A 329 -9.27 -31.20 11.40
N LEU A 330 -9.60 -30.32 10.45
CA LEU A 330 -8.71 -29.99 9.33
C LEU A 330 -7.38 -29.47 9.84
N ILE A 331 -7.40 -28.51 10.77
CA ILE A 331 -6.18 -27.96 11.38
C ILE A 331 -5.47 -29.05 12.19
N ALA A 332 -6.20 -29.73 13.10
CA ALA A 332 -5.64 -30.73 14.02
C ALA A 332 -4.89 -31.86 13.30
N SER A 333 -5.45 -32.35 12.20
CA SER A 333 -4.93 -33.52 11.46
C SER A 333 -3.91 -33.17 10.37
N ALA A 334 -3.84 -31.91 9.95
CA ALA A 334 -2.89 -31.48 8.93
C ALA A 334 -1.49 -31.30 9.53
N PRO A 335 -0.45 -31.94 8.97
CA PRO A 335 0.92 -31.62 9.32
C PRO A 335 1.23 -30.20 8.86
N ARG A 336 2.10 -29.49 9.60
CA ARG A 336 2.64 -28.20 9.16
C ARG A 336 3.27 -28.37 7.77
N ARG A 337 2.83 -27.56 6.79
CA ARG A 337 3.34 -27.63 5.42
C ARG A 337 4.83 -27.22 5.37
N PRO A 338 5.72 -28.04 4.76
CA PRO A 338 7.11 -27.64 4.55
C PRO A 338 7.21 -26.53 3.50
N ASP A 339 8.37 -25.89 3.41
CA ASP A 339 8.62 -24.92 2.36
C ASP A 339 8.59 -25.57 0.96
N ALA A 340 7.84 -24.94 0.07
CA ALA A 340 7.62 -25.37 -1.31
C ALA A 340 7.74 -24.17 -2.27
N PRO A 341 7.98 -24.41 -3.59
CA PRO A 341 7.96 -23.34 -4.59
C PRO A 341 6.69 -22.50 -4.50
N GLY A 342 6.86 -21.18 -4.49
CA GLY A 342 5.75 -20.23 -4.31
C GLY A 342 5.02 -19.87 -5.58
N PRO A 343 3.98 -19.03 -5.46
CA PRO A 343 3.43 -18.35 -6.64
C PRO A 343 4.51 -17.49 -7.31
N GLU A 344 4.32 -17.22 -8.60
CA GLU A 344 5.07 -16.20 -9.32
C GLU A 344 4.35 -14.84 -9.23
N THR A 345 5.08 -13.75 -9.50
CA THR A 345 4.57 -12.38 -9.44
C THR A 345 3.29 -12.16 -10.25
N MET A 346 3.17 -12.84 -11.40
CA MET A 346 2.04 -12.70 -12.31
C MET A 346 0.92 -13.72 -12.08
N ASP A 347 1.07 -14.63 -11.11
CA ASP A 347 0.02 -15.58 -10.73
C ASP A 347 -1.16 -14.84 -10.11
N THR A 348 -2.38 -15.32 -10.42
CA THR A 348 -3.62 -14.84 -9.81
C THR A 348 -3.62 -15.15 -8.32
N ALA A 349 -3.91 -14.12 -7.51
CA ALA A 349 -4.06 -14.25 -6.07
C ALA A 349 -5.53 -14.16 -5.65
N ILE A 350 -6.30 -13.27 -6.30
CA ILE A 350 -7.68 -12.98 -5.91
C ILE A 350 -8.57 -12.89 -7.15
N ILE A 351 -9.78 -13.43 -7.06
CA ILE A 351 -10.87 -13.15 -8.01
C ILE A 351 -12.01 -12.49 -7.24
N MET A 352 -12.25 -11.20 -7.50
CA MET A 352 -13.24 -10.41 -6.78
C MET A 352 -14.45 -10.12 -7.64
N HIS A 353 -15.61 -10.55 -7.17
CA HIS A 353 -16.85 -10.31 -7.88
C HIS A 353 -17.40 -8.91 -7.57
N THR A 354 -17.51 -8.07 -8.61
CA THR A 354 -18.17 -6.76 -8.54
C THR A 354 -19.61 -6.86 -9.04
N SER A 355 -20.50 -6.03 -8.49
CA SER A 355 -21.89 -5.95 -8.97
C SER A 355 -21.90 -5.38 -10.39
N GLY A 356 -22.15 -6.23 -11.39
CA GLY A 356 -22.32 -5.80 -12.77
C GLY A 356 -23.64 -5.05 -12.96
N THR A 357 -23.65 -4.04 -13.84
CA THR A 357 -24.89 -3.34 -14.27
C THR A 357 -25.92 -4.28 -14.91
N THR A 358 -25.47 -5.44 -15.40
CA THR A 358 -26.28 -6.50 -16.03
C THR A 358 -26.83 -7.52 -15.03
N GLY A 359 -26.61 -7.35 -13.72
CA GLY A 359 -27.06 -8.26 -12.67
C GLY A 359 -26.16 -9.50 -12.44
N VAL A 360 -25.36 -9.90 -13.45
CA VAL A 360 -24.37 -10.97 -13.31
C VAL A 360 -23.04 -10.38 -12.79
N PRO A 361 -22.53 -10.83 -11.63
CA PRO A 361 -21.28 -10.32 -11.08
C PRO A 361 -20.08 -10.60 -11.99
N LYS A 362 -19.14 -9.65 -12.09
CA LYS A 362 -17.90 -9.78 -12.86
C LYS A 362 -16.75 -10.15 -11.93
N GLY A 363 -16.00 -11.21 -12.23
CA GLY A 363 -14.83 -11.58 -11.42
C GLY A 363 -13.58 -10.81 -11.84
N ALA A 364 -13.29 -9.68 -11.21
CA ALA A 364 -12.04 -8.96 -11.40
C ALA A 364 -10.84 -9.79 -10.91
N VAL A 365 -9.82 -9.97 -11.76
CA VAL A 365 -8.63 -10.78 -11.45
C VAL A 365 -7.51 -9.87 -10.95
N MET A 366 -7.00 -10.14 -9.74
CA MET A 366 -5.81 -9.50 -9.20
C MET A 366 -4.69 -10.52 -9.08
N ARG A 367 -3.54 -10.16 -9.63
CA ARG A 367 -2.29 -10.91 -9.52
C ARG A 367 -1.55 -10.49 -8.25
N HIS A 368 -0.55 -11.27 -7.87
CA HIS A 368 0.35 -10.86 -6.79
C HIS A 368 0.99 -9.49 -7.06
N HIS A 369 1.43 -9.23 -8.29
CA HIS A 369 1.98 -7.93 -8.72
C HIS A 369 1.06 -6.75 -8.39
N ASP A 370 -0.22 -6.87 -8.77
CA ASP A 370 -1.20 -5.80 -8.61
C ASP A 370 -1.40 -5.48 -7.12
N LEU A 371 -1.41 -6.54 -6.28
CA LEU A 371 -1.52 -6.39 -4.83
C LEU A 371 -0.28 -5.74 -4.21
N LEU A 372 0.93 -6.08 -4.68
CA LEU A 372 2.16 -5.43 -4.21
C LEU A 372 2.15 -3.93 -4.50
N PHE A 373 1.70 -3.54 -5.70
CA PHE A 373 1.52 -2.15 -6.07
C PHE A 373 0.55 -1.46 -5.10
N ASN A 374 -0.64 -2.03 -4.89
CA ASN A 374 -1.64 -1.45 -4.00
C ASN A 374 -1.18 -1.38 -2.53
N VAL A 375 -0.46 -2.38 -2.03
CA VAL A 375 0.10 -2.34 -0.66
C VAL A 375 1.06 -1.17 -0.50
N THR A 376 1.97 -0.99 -1.47
CA THR A 376 2.91 0.13 -1.47
C THR A 376 2.18 1.47 -1.57
N ALA A 377 1.20 1.56 -2.47
CA ALA A 377 0.36 2.73 -2.64
C ALA A 377 -0.43 3.07 -1.37
N THR A 378 -1.01 2.07 -0.70
CA THR A 378 -1.76 2.22 0.55
C THR A 378 -0.87 2.73 1.68
N ILE A 379 0.31 2.13 1.87
CA ILE A 379 1.25 2.56 2.92
C ILE A 379 1.68 4.00 2.71
N ASN A 380 1.98 4.38 1.46
CA ASN A 380 2.38 5.75 1.13
C ASN A 380 1.21 6.73 1.30
N ALA A 381 0.01 6.37 0.84
CA ALA A 381 -1.18 7.20 0.93
C ALA A 381 -1.54 7.53 2.39
N GLN A 382 -1.57 6.51 3.24
CA GLN A 382 -2.03 6.64 4.62
C GLN A 382 -0.89 6.80 5.63
N ALA A 383 0.35 6.92 5.14
CA ALA A 383 1.56 7.03 5.94
C ALA A 383 1.63 5.96 7.05
N PHE A 384 1.39 4.70 6.71
CA PHE A 384 1.48 3.59 7.67
C PHE A 384 2.92 3.39 8.14
N VAL A 385 3.09 3.04 9.42
CA VAL A 385 4.38 2.82 10.09
C VAL A 385 4.36 1.50 10.87
N THR A 386 5.54 0.99 11.22
CA THR A 386 5.67 -0.32 11.89
C THR A 386 5.08 -0.37 13.30
N SER A 387 4.90 0.77 13.95
CA SER A 387 4.28 0.88 15.28
C SER A 387 2.75 1.00 15.24
N ASP A 388 2.14 0.92 14.05
CA ASP A 388 0.69 1.05 13.93
C ASP A 388 -0.07 -0.16 14.48
N VAL A 389 -1.31 0.07 14.87
CA VAL A 389 -2.30 -0.95 15.20
C VAL A 389 -3.54 -0.67 14.35
N HIS A 390 -3.84 -1.59 13.43
CA HIS A 390 -4.83 -1.37 12.38
C HIS A 390 -6.20 -1.94 12.75
N LEU A 391 -7.25 -1.10 12.74
CA LEU A 391 -8.62 -1.59 12.88
C LEU A 391 -9.15 -2.14 11.55
N VAL A 392 -9.53 -3.41 11.53
CA VAL A 392 -10.19 -4.06 10.40
C VAL A 392 -11.67 -4.23 10.73
N VAL A 393 -12.44 -3.17 10.47
CA VAL A 393 -13.92 -3.17 10.55
C VAL A 393 -14.57 -3.28 9.17
N ASN A 394 -13.88 -2.85 8.11
CA ASN A 394 -14.36 -3.07 6.74
C ASN A 394 -14.52 -4.58 6.51
N PRO A 395 -15.58 -5.02 5.79
CA PRO A 395 -15.75 -6.42 5.52
C PRO A 395 -14.52 -6.99 4.78
N MET A 396 -13.99 -8.12 5.25
CA MET A 396 -12.78 -8.75 4.71
C MET A 396 -12.99 -9.29 3.29
N PHE A 397 -14.23 -9.38 2.81
CA PHE A 397 -14.54 -9.65 1.41
C PHE A 397 -14.50 -8.42 0.50
N HIS A 398 -14.23 -7.22 1.03
CA HIS A 398 -14.07 -5.99 0.24
C HIS A 398 -12.60 -5.59 0.10
N VAL A 399 -12.31 -4.87 -0.99
CA VAL A 399 -10.96 -4.48 -1.42
C VAL A 399 -10.15 -3.73 -0.35
N THR A 400 -10.78 -2.84 0.42
CA THR A 400 -10.09 -2.04 1.46
C THR A 400 -9.48 -2.92 2.56
N ALA A 401 -10.17 -3.99 2.97
CA ALA A 401 -9.60 -4.93 3.93
C ALA A 401 -8.64 -5.89 3.23
N LEU A 402 -9.13 -6.56 2.18
CA LEU A 402 -8.45 -7.70 1.58
C LEU A 402 -7.19 -7.35 0.77
N TYR A 403 -7.21 -6.24 0.05
CA TYR A 403 -6.10 -5.85 -0.84
C TYR A 403 -5.15 -4.88 -0.15
N SER A 404 -5.71 -4.03 0.72
CA SER A 404 -4.97 -2.92 1.34
C SER A 404 -4.63 -3.24 2.78
N SER A 405 -5.60 -3.27 3.69
CA SER A 405 -5.33 -3.26 5.14
C SER A 405 -4.56 -4.50 5.62
N LEU A 406 -5.03 -5.71 5.27
CA LEU A 406 -4.40 -6.95 5.71
C LEU A 406 -2.95 -7.11 5.22
N PRO A 407 -2.66 -7.04 3.91
CA PRO A 407 -1.29 -7.20 3.44
C PRO A 407 -0.37 -6.01 3.77
N SER A 408 -0.90 -4.78 3.88
CA SER A 408 -0.10 -3.61 4.30
C SER A 408 0.37 -3.73 5.75
N ALA A 409 -0.51 -4.20 6.65
CA ALA A 409 -0.15 -4.43 8.04
C ALA A 409 0.99 -5.46 8.17
N VAL A 410 0.92 -6.53 7.37
CA VAL A 410 1.97 -7.57 7.31
C VAL A 410 3.28 -7.03 6.74
N LEU A 411 3.26 -6.24 5.67
CA LEU A 411 4.49 -5.63 5.14
C LEU A 411 5.17 -4.73 6.19
N GLN A 412 4.38 -4.05 7.02
CA GLN A 412 4.85 -3.22 8.14
C GLN A 412 5.13 -3.99 9.44
N LYS A 413 4.93 -5.32 9.47
CA LYS A 413 5.11 -6.17 10.67
C LYS A 413 4.29 -5.67 11.88
N SER A 414 3.09 -5.17 11.59
CA SER A 414 2.18 -4.50 12.51
C SER A 414 0.86 -5.29 12.66
N PRO A 415 0.21 -5.25 13.84
CA PRO A 415 -0.99 -6.03 14.10
C PRO A 415 -2.25 -5.47 13.43
N VAL A 416 -3.17 -6.39 13.10
CA VAL A 416 -4.56 -6.07 12.77
C VAL A 416 -5.51 -6.49 13.90
N ILE A 417 -6.49 -5.64 14.21
CA ILE A 417 -7.57 -5.91 15.15
C ILE A 417 -8.86 -6.12 14.35
N ILE A 418 -9.34 -7.36 14.30
CA ILE A 418 -10.51 -7.74 13.52
C ILE A 418 -11.77 -7.48 14.36
N THR A 419 -12.78 -6.85 13.76
CA THR A 419 -14.10 -6.73 14.37
C THR A 419 -15.20 -6.79 13.31
N ALA A 420 -16.34 -7.36 13.71
CA ALA A 420 -17.61 -7.27 13.00
C ALA A 420 -18.56 -6.24 13.62
N ASP A 421 -18.21 -5.67 14.78
CA ASP A 421 -18.98 -4.61 15.42
C ASP A 421 -18.79 -3.29 14.66
N THR A 422 -19.90 -2.70 14.22
CA THR A 422 -19.94 -1.43 13.48
C THR A 422 -20.61 -0.31 14.28
N THR A 423 -20.83 -0.54 15.58
CA THR A 423 -21.38 0.48 16.49
C THR A 423 -20.30 1.47 16.88
N ALA A 424 -20.65 2.76 16.95
CA ALA A 424 -19.71 3.81 17.32
C ALA A 424 -19.09 3.57 18.70
N THR A 425 -19.90 3.13 19.67
CA THR A 425 -19.47 2.83 21.04
C THR A 425 -18.48 1.67 21.09
N GLY A 426 -18.77 0.56 20.40
CA GLY A 426 -17.88 -0.61 20.39
C GLY A 426 -16.56 -0.31 19.68
N LEU A 427 -16.61 0.46 18.59
CA LEU A 427 -15.42 0.89 17.85
C LEU A 427 -14.52 1.79 18.71
N LEU A 428 -15.07 2.79 19.40
CA LEU A 428 -14.28 3.65 20.29
C LEU A 428 -13.74 2.91 21.53
N GLN A 429 -14.48 1.91 22.04
CA GLN A 429 -13.97 1.01 23.08
C GLN A 429 -12.79 0.19 22.60
N LEU A 430 -12.83 -0.32 21.37
CA LEU A 430 -11.70 -1.01 20.74
C LEU A 430 -10.53 -0.05 20.52
N VAL A 431 -10.77 1.19 20.09
CA VAL A 431 -9.70 2.20 19.93
C VAL A 431 -8.95 2.40 21.23
N ALA A 432 -9.67 2.61 22.33
CA ALA A 432 -9.07 2.79 23.65
C ALA A 432 -8.38 1.51 24.18
N GLY A 433 -9.05 0.36 24.06
CA GLY A 433 -8.60 -0.91 24.65
C GLY A 433 -7.41 -1.54 23.93
N GLU A 434 -7.41 -1.50 22.60
CA GLU A 434 -6.37 -2.09 21.75
C GLU A 434 -5.35 -1.04 21.26
N ARG A 435 -5.50 0.22 21.68
CA ARG A 435 -4.64 1.35 21.32
C ARG A 435 -4.47 1.51 19.80
N ILE A 436 -5.59 1.46 19.10
CA ILE A 436 -5.67 1.54 17.64
C ILE A 436 -5.07 2.87 17.17
N THR A 437 -4.24 2.81 16.12
CA THR A 437 -3.59 3.99 15.53
C THR A 437 -4.15 4.34 14.15
N THR A 438 -4.65 3.37 13.39
CA THR A 438 -5.25 3.62 12.08
C THR A 438 -6.64 3.02 11.99
N PHE A 439 -7.58 3.81 11.48
CA PHE A 439 -8.96 3.42 11.31
C PHE A 439 -9.44 3.81 9.91
N LEU A 440 -9.42 2.84 9.00
CA LEU A 440 -10.01 2.98 7.67
C LEU A 440 -11.47 2.54 7.73
N SER A 441 -12.37 3.28 7.08
CA SER A 441 -13.78 2.89 7.01
C SER A 441 -14.55 3.54 5.86
N VAL A 442 -15.87 3.36 5.86
CA VAL A 442 -16.79 4.04 4.94
C VAL A 442 -17.44 5.23 5.64
N PRO A 443 -17.89 6.27 4.90
CA PRO A 443 -18.54 7.45 5.48
C PRO A 443 -19.69 7.15 6.45
N THR A 444 -20.48 6.11 6.19
CA THR A 444 -21.61 5.72 7.05
C THR A 444 -21.18 5.29 8.46
N ILE A 445 -19.98 4.74 8.63
CA ILE A 445 -19.42 4.41 9.95
C ILE A 445 -18.99 5.69 10.66
N PHE A 446 -18.32 6.60 9.96
CA PHE A 446 -17.89 7.87 10.55
C PHE A 446 -19.05 8.81 10.90
N GLN A 447 -20.12 8.81 10.11
CA GLN A 447 -21.36 9.52 10.47
C GLN A 447 -21.94 9.02 11.80
N ARG A 448 -21.84 7.71 12.10
CA ARG A 448 -22.26 7.17 13.40
C ARG A 448 -21.34 7.63 14.54
N LEU A 449 -20.04 7.77 14.30
CA LEU A 449 -19.10 8.32 15.30
C LEU A 449 -19.46 9.75 15.67
N VAL A 450 -19.77 10.58 14.67
CA VAL A 450 -20.19 11.98 14.89
C VAL A 450 -21.49 12.07 15.70
N ALA A 451 -22.37 11.08 15.60
CA ALA A 451 -23.64 11.06 16.32
C ALA A 451 -23.54 10.59 17.79
N ILE A 452 -22.34 10.33 18.31
CA ILE A 452 -22.18 9.84 19.69
C ILE A 452 -22.39 10.98 20.71
N PRO A 453 -23.16 10.77 21.81
CA PRO A 453 -23.46 11.85 22.75
C PRO A 453 -22.25 12.38 23.54
N ASP A 454 -21.30 11.51 23.89
CA ASP A 454 -20.13 11.86 24.70
C ASP A 454 -18.85 11.20 24.15
N PRO A 455 -18.29 11.73 23.05
CA PRO A 455 -17.07 11.18 22.44
C PRO A 455 -15.85 11.31 23.35
N ALA A 456 -15.83 12.31 24.23
CA ALA A 456 -14.71 12.56 25.16
C ALA A 456 -14.60 11.49 26.27
N ALA A 457 -15.62 10.64 26.45
CA ALA A 457 -15.58 9.52 27.37
C ALA A 457 -14.63 8.39 26.94
N TYR A 458 -14.13 8.42 25.70
CA TYR A 458 -13.26 7.39 25.13
C TYR A 458 -11.84 7.92 24.94
N ASP A 459 -10.83 7.13 25.34
CA ASP A 459 -9.42 7.45 25.06
C ASP A 459 -9.09 7.16 23.60
N THR A 460 -8.98 8.20 22.78
CA THR A 460 -8.56 8.10 21.37
C THR A 460 -7.15 8.65 21.14
N SER A 461 -6.34 8.80 22.19
CA SER A 461 -4.99 9.40 22.11
C SER A 461 -4.00 8.59 21.28
N SER A 462 -4.26 7.30 21.02
CA SER A 462 -3.44 6.47 20.14
C SER A 462 -3.75 6.70 18.65
N LEU A 463 -4.93 7.22 18.33
CA LEU A 463 -5.40 7.32 16.96
C LEU A 463 -4.59 8.39 16.22
N ARG A 464 -4.00 8.01 15.09
CA ARG A 464 -3.15 8.86 14.25
C ARG A 464 -3.81 9.16 12.91
N VAL A 465 -4.48 8.16 12.33
CA VAL A 465 -5.09 8.24 11.00
C VAL A 465 -6.52 7.71 11.03
N MET A 466 -7.44 8.51 10.51
CA MET A 466 -8.76 8.05 10.06
C MET A 466 -8.86 8.26 8.56
N ALA A 467 -9.24 7.24 7.81
CA ALA A 467 -9.34 7.36 6.36
C ALA A 467 -10.66 6.78 5.85
N TYR A 468 -11.28 7.43 4.86
CA TYR A 468 -12.52 6.98 4.24
C TYR A 468 -12.45 6.85 2.74
N ALA A 469 -13.26 5.94 2.20
CA ALA A 469 -13.49 5.75 0.77
C ALA A 469 -14.84 5.08 0.49
N GLY A 470 -15.11 4.82 -0.79
CA GLY A 470 -16.25 4.03 -1.26
C GLY A 470 -17.55 4.81 -1.46
N SER A 471 -17.67 6.01 -0.88
CA SER A 471 -18.73 6.97 -1.18
C SER A 471 -18.30 8.38 -0.77
N MET A 472 -19.03 9.39 -1.24
CA MET A 472 -18.78 10.77 -0.82
C MET A 472 -19.18 10.96 0.65
N MET A 473 -18.35 11.66 1.41
CA MET A 473 -18.67 12.07 2.77
C MET A 473 -19.18 13.52 2.78
N PRO A 474 -20.29 13.84 3.48
CA PRO A 474 -20.72 15.22 3.62
C PRO A 474 -19.64 16.07 4.28
N VAL A 475 -19.39 17.28 3.75
CA VAL A 475 -18.41 18.23 4.31
C VAL A 475 -18.71 18.55 5.78
N SER A 476 -19.99 18.64 6.16
CA SER A 476 -20.39 18.83 7.56
C SER A 476 -19.89 17.70 8.47
N THR A 477 -19.94 16.45 8.01
CA THR A 477 -19.40 15.30 8.74
C THR A 477 -17.88 15.36 8.83
N ILE A 478 -17.19 15.73 7.74
CA ILE A 478 -15.72 15.92 7.74
C ILE A 478 -15.31 16.94 8.80
N ARG A 479 -15.95 18.13 8.80
CA ARG A 479 -15.64 19.19 9.77
C ARG A 479 -15.91 18.77 11.20
N GLU A 480 -16.97 18.01 11.43
CA GLU A 480 -17.30 17.55 12.77
C GLU A 480 -16.33 16.46 13.26
N LEU A 481 -15.87 15.56 12.39
CA LEU A 481 -14.80 14.61 12.72
C LEU A 481 -13.50 15.33 13.07
N GLN A 482 -13.09 16.33 12.27
CA GLN A 482 -11.91 17.16 12.54
C GLN A 482 -12.02 17.88 13.90
N ARG A 483 -13.22 18.34 14.26
CA ARG A 483 -13.49 18.97 15.56
C ARG A 483 -13.41 17.97 16.72
N LEU A 484 -13.94 16.76 16.52
CA LEU A 484 -13.97 15.70 17.53
C LEU A 484 -12.60 15.03 17.73
N PHE A 485 -11.79 14.97 16.67
CA PHE A 485 -10.50 14.29 16.64
C PHE A 485 -9.41 15.22 16.07
N PRO A 486 -9.09 16.33 16.75
CA PRO A 486 -8.24 17.40 16.19
C PRO A 486 -6.79 16.97 15.92
N ASP A 487 -6.30 15.94 16.63
CA ASP A 487 -4.93 15.43 16.48
C ASP A 487 -4.85 14.24 15.50
N VAL A 488 -5.96 13.87 14.86
CA VAL A 488 -6.04 12.73 13.93
C VAL A 488 -6.04 13.21 12.50
N ALA A 489 -5.14 12.69 11.68
CA ALA A 489 -5.14 12.93 10.24
C ALA A 489 -6.38 12.28 9.62
N LEU A 490 -7.36 13.10 9.20
CA LEU A 490 -8.52 12.65 8.47
C LEU A 490 -8.24 12.70 6.96
N GLN A 491 -8.23 11.54 6.31
CA GLN A 491 -7.84 11.38 4.92
C GLN A 491 -9.00 10.84 4.08
N ASN A 492 -9.13 11.34 2.85
CA ASN A 492 -9.99 10.74 1.83
C ASN A 492 -9.13 9.93 0.88
N PHE A 493 -9.65 8.83 0.35
CA PHE A 493 -9.03 8.14 -0.77
C PHE A 493 -10.08 7.60 -1.72
N PHE A 494 -9.69 7.44 -2.98
CA PHE A 494 -10.56 6.92 -4.02
C PHE A 494 -9.89 5.79 -4.77
N GLY A 495 -10.71 4.89 -5.30
CA GLY A 495 -10.25 3.67 -5.92
C GLY A 495 -11.41 2.81 -6.39
N LEU A 496 -11.15 1.97 -7.38
CA LEU A 496 -12.08 0.97 -7.89
C LEU A 496 -11.52 -0.43 -7.62
N THR A 497 -12.37 -1.45 -7.68
CA THR A 497 -11.89 -2.83 -7.69
C THR A 497 -10.99 -3.06 -8.90
N GLU A 498 -11.39 -2.52 -10.05
CA GLU A 498 -10.68 -2.62 -11.32
C GLU A 498 -9.33 -1.89 -11.32
N THR A 499 -9.11 -0.94 -10.41
CA THR A 499 -7.80 -0.26 -10.25
C THR A 499 -6.99 -0.83 -9.08
N THR A 500 -7.37 -2.03 -8.59
CA THR A 500 -6.76 -2.67 -7.42
C THR A 500 -6.76 -1.78 -6.19
N SER A 501 -7.91 -1.17 -5.89
CA SER A 501 -8.12 -0.22 -4.80
C SER A 501 -7.55 1.17 -5.06
N ALA A 502 -6.66 1.71 -4.22
CA ALA A 502 -6.44 3.15 -4.12
C ALA A 502 -5.70 3.74 -5.33
N THR A 503 -6.23 4.83 -5.89
CA THR A 503 -5.66 5.62 -6.98
C THR A 503 -5.42 7.07 -6.62
N HIS A 504 -6.16 7.59 -5.63
CA HIS A 504 -6.05 8.96 -5.16
C HIS A 504 -5.98 9.01 -3.64
N VAL A 505 -5.37 10.08 -3.12
CA VAL A 505 -5.38 10.40 -1.69
C VAL A 505 -5.49 11.90 -1.46
N LEU A 506 -6.28 12.26 -0.46
CA LEU A 506 -6.41 13.62 0.06
C LEU A 506 -6.01 13.59 1.54
N TYR A 507 -5.02 14.40 1.92
CA TYR A 507 -4.48 14.42 3.27
C TYR A 507 -3.96 15.81 3.64
N GLY A 508 -3.65 16.02 4.91
CA GLY A 508 -3.03 17.25 5.40
C GLY A 508 -3.87 18.50 5.13
N GLU A 509 -3.19 19.60 4.81
CA GLU A 509 -3.82 20.91 4.57
C GLU A 509 -4.76 20.88 3.34
N ASP A 510 -4.53 19.98 2.38
CA ASP A 510 -5.40 19.85 1.21
C ASP A 510 -6.76 19.26 1.57
N ALA A 511 -6.81 18.33 2.53
CA ALA A 511 -8.07 17.81 3.06
C ALA A 511 -8.90 18.91 3.74
N ASP A 512 -8.23 19.87 4.36
CA ASP A 512 -8.87 21.05 4.94
C ASP A 512 -9.33 22.06 3.89
N ALA A 513 -8.52 22.30 2.85
CA ALA A 513 -8.85 23.25 1.81
C ALA A 513 -9.97 22.74 0.88
N ARG A 514 -9.99 21.42 0.60
CA ARG A 514 -10.85 20.79 -0.42
C ARG A 514 -11.56 19.54 0.13
N PRO A 515 -12.38 19.65 1.18
CA PRO A 515 -12.97 18.49 1.85
C PRO A 515 -13.88 17.63 0.95
N ASP A 516 -14.35 18.17 -0.17
CA ASP A 516 -15.16 17.47 -1.19
C ASP A 516 -14.33 16.83 -2.32
N SER A 517 -13.00 16.97 -2.30
CA SER A 517 -12.10 16.32 -3.25
C SER A 517 -11.86 14.85 -2.89
N ILE A 518 -11.55 14.04 -3.90
CA ILE A 518 -11.00 12.70 -3.70
C ILE A 518 -9.46 12.68 -3.65
N GLY A 519 -8.83 13.84 -3.79
CA GLY A 519 -7.39 14.00 -3.71
C GLY A 519 -6.69 14.08 -5.06
N SER A 520 -5.36 14.03 -4.99
CA SER A 520 -4.48 13.91 -6.14
C SER A 520 -4.17 12.45 -6.43
N LEU A 521 -3.68 12.16 -7.64
CA LEU A 521 -3.23 10.84 -8.02
C LEU A 521 -2.07 10.34 -7.14
N LEU A 522 -2.08 9.05 -6.84
CA LEU A 522 -0.95 8.36 -6.22
C LEU A 522 0.19 8.18 -7.24
N PRO A 523 1.45 8.01 -6.77
CA PRO A 523 2.57 7.76 -7.66
C PRO A 523 2.31 6.59 -8.62
N PHE A 524 2.73 6.75 -9.88
CA PHE A 524 2.56 5.78 -10.97
C PHE A 524 1.11 5.51 -11.39
N VAL A 525 0.14 6.26 -10.88
CA VAL A 525 -1.24 6.24 -11.37
C VAL A 525 -1.43 7.37 -12.37
N GLU A 526 -2.01 7.04 -13.52
CA GLU A 526 -2.32 8.00 -14.57
C GLU A 526 -3.83 8.01 -14.85
N ALA A 527 -4.42 9.21 -14.82
CA ALA A 527 -5.82 9.42 -15.12
C ALA A 527 -6.04 10.71 -15.92
N ILE A 528 -7.08 10.71 -16.75
CA ILE A 528 -7.53 11.88 -17.51
C ILE A 528 -9.04 12.05 -17.39
N VAL A 529 -9.52 13.27 -17.59
CA VAL A 529 -10.95 13.59 -17.68
C VAL A 529 -11.23 14.02 -19.11
N VAL A 530 -12.18 13.35 -19.77
CA VAL A 530 -12.48 13.58 -21.20
C VAL A 530 -13.94 13.96 -21.46
N ASP A 531 -14.17 14.66 -22.57
CA ASP A 531 -15.50 14.94 -23.08
C ASP A 531 -16.12 13.74 -23.83
N GLU A 532 -17.31 13.93 -24.40
CA GLU A 532 -18.00 12.91 -25.20
C GLU A 532 -17.25 12.52 -26.50
N ASN A 533 -16.36 13.39 -26.99
CA ASN A 533 -15.52 13.18 -28.16
C ASN A 533 -14.14 12.62 -27.79
N LEU A 534 -13.92 12.24 -26.53
CA LEU A 534 -12.66 11.72 -25.99
C LEU A 534 -11.51 12.74 -26.02
N GLN A 535 -11.83 14.04 -26.03
CA GLN A 535 -10.85 15.10 -25.88
C GLN A 535 -10.61 15.37 -24.39
N THR A 536 -9.34 15.46 -24.01
CA THR A 536 -8.96 15.82 -22.63
C THR A 536 -9.49 17.22 -22.32
N LEU A 537 -10.19 17.35 -21.20
CA LEU A 537 -10.80 18.59 -20.77
C LEU A 537 -9.81 19.48 -20.01
N PRO A 538 -9.94 20.83 -20.12
CA PRO A 538 -9.19 21.75 -19.28
C PRO A 538 -9.65 21.67 -17.82
N PRO A 539 -8.90 22.29 -16.87
CA PRO A 539 -9.30 22.33 -15.47
C PRO A 539 -10.74 22.82 -15.26
N ASP A 540 -11.37 22.30 -14.20
CA ASP A 540 -12.73 22.57 -13.72
C ASP A 540 -13.88 22.17 -14.66
N CYS A 541 -13.59 21.63 -15.85
CA CYS A 541 -14.59 21.04 -16.71
C CYS A 541 -14.97 19.62 -16.26
N VAL A 542 -16.26 19.31 -16.31
CA VAL A 542 -16.78 17.98 -15.94
C VAL A 542 -16.78 17.07 -17.16
N GLY A 543 -16.19 15.89 -17.02
CA GLY A 543 -16.18 14.84 -18.04
C GLY A 543 -16.04 13.46 -17.44
N GLU A 544 -15.80 12.45 -18.29
CA GLU A 544 -15.63 11.07 -17.87
C GLU A 544 -14.20 10.82 -17.38
N LEU A 545 -14.07 10.26 -16.18
CA LEU A 545 -12.78 9.86 -15.61
C LEU A 545 -12.30 8.57 -16.28
N LEU A 546 -11.08 8.60 -16.81
CA LEU A 546 -10.41 7.46 -17.40
C LEU A 546 -9.11 7.16 -16.64
N PHE A 547 -8.77 5.89 -16.49
CA PHE A 547 -7.45 5.46 -16.02
C PHE A 547 -6.63 4.87 -17.13
N ALA A 548 -5.31 5.05 -17.09
CA ALA A 548 -4.43 4.36 -18.01
C ALA A 548 -4.54 2.84 -17.83
N ARG A 549 -4.44 2.09 -18.92
CA ARG A 549 -4.58 0.63 -18.92
C ARG A 549 -3.65 -0.06 -17.93
N GLU A 550 -2.45 0.48 -17.74
CA GLU A 550 -1.43 -0.08 -16.84
C GLU A 550 -1.85 -0.06 -15.36
N ASN A 551 -2.82 0.77 -14.98
CA ASN A 551 -3.33 0.87 -13.61
C ASN A 551 -4.59 0.03 -13.37
N VAL A 552 -4.96 -0.83 -14.32
CA VAL A 552 -6.23 -1.57 -14.32
C VAL A 552 -5.95 -3.07 -14.33
N ILE A 553 -6.86 -3.84 -13.71
CA ILE A 553 -6.83 -5.30 -13.72
C ILE A 553 -6.57 -5.85 -15.12
N ALA A 554 -5.89 -6.99 -15.18
CA ALA A 554 -5.52 -7.56 -16.46
C ALA A 554 -6.72 -8.06 -17.26
N GLU A 555 -7.71 -8.63 -16.58
CA GLU A 555 -8.91 -9.24 -17.17
C GLU A 555 -10.04 -9.41 -16.15
N TYR A 556 -11.25 -9.64 -16.66
CA TYR A 556 -12.31 -10.29 -15.90
C TYR A 556 -12.29 -11.80 -16.15
N TYR A 557 -12.36 -12.59 -15.08
CA TYR A 557 -12.29 -14.04 -15.10
C TYR A 557 -13.35 -14.65 -16.03
N ASN A 558 -12.88 -15.45 -16.99
CA ASN A 558 -13.68 -16.08 -18.05
C ASN A 558 -14.52 -15.10 -18.89
N GLN A 559 -14.21 -13.79 -18.83
CA GLN A 559 -14.95 -12.72 -19.52
C GLN A 559 -14.02 -11.58 -19.99
N PRO A 560 -12.87 -11.86 -20.64
CA PRO A 560 -11.90 -10.83 -21.03
C PRO A 560 -12.51 -9.73 -21.92
N GLU A 561 -13.49 -10.08 -22.77
CA GLU A 561 -14.18 -9.16 -23.66
C GLU A 561 -14.88 -8.01 -22.92
N ARG A 562 -15.28 -8.22 -21.66
CA ARG A 562 -15.94 -7.17 -20.85
C ARG A 562 -14.99 -6.08 -20.39
N LEU A 563 -13.69 -6.36 -20.34
CA LEU A 563 -12.68 -5.33 -20.12
C LEU A 563 -12.44 -4.58 -21.43
N ASP A 564 -12.32 -5.28 -22.55
CA ASP A 564 -12.13 -4.68 -23.87
C ASP A 564 -13.25 -3.69 -24.22
N GLU A 565 -14.51 -4.01 -23.90
CA GLU A 565 -15.67 -3.09 -24.06
C GLU A 565 -15.55 -1.80 -23.26
N ALA A 566 -14.80 -1.81 -22.16
CA ALA A 566 -14.57 -0.65 -21.30
C ALA A 566 -13.27 0.10 -21.65
N LEU A 567 -12.46 -0.41 -22.56
CA LEU A 567 -11.24 0.24 -23.02
C LEU A 567 -11.51 1.15 -24.23
N VAL A 568 -10.80 2.26 -24.27
CA VAL A 568 -10.81 3.20 -25.40
C VAL A 568 -9.37 3.59 -25.75
N GLU A 569 -9.10 3.83 -27.03
CA GLU A 569 -7.80 4.29 -27.49
C GLU A 569 -7.83 5.81 -27.69
N ILE A 570 -6.88 6.51 -27.06
CA ILE A 570 -6.66 7.95 -27.20
C ILE A 570 -5.15 8.13 -27.37
N ASP A 571 -4.75 8.80 -28.45
CA ASP A 571 -3.34 9.05 -28.79
C ASP A 571 -2.46 7.78 -28.73
N GLN A 572 -2.94 6.67 -29.31
CA GLN A 572 -2.27 5.36 -29.35
C GLN A 572 -2.06 4.69 -27.98
N ARG A 573 -2.73 5.18 -26.93
CA ARG A 573 -2.73 4.59 -25.59
C ARG A 573 -4.12 4.11 -25.20
N GLN A 574 -4.20 2.99 -24.50
CA GLN A 574 -5.46 2.45 -23.99
C GLN A 574 -5.82 3.08 -22.63
N TRP A 575 -7.09 3.42 -22.48
CA TRP A 575 -7.66 4.03 -21.30
C TRP A 575 -8.94 3.28 -20.89
N PHE A 576 -9.10 3.03 -19.59
CA PHE A 576 -10.26 2.37 -19.01
C PHE A 576 -11.33 3.37 -18.59
N ARG A 577 -12.56 3.14 -19.08
CA ARG A 577 -13.74 3.91 -18.74
C ARG A 577 -14.30 3.50 -17.38
N THR A 578 -14.15 4.37 -16.39
CA THR A 578 -14.68 4.15 -15.04
C THR A 578 -16.21 4.23 -14.99
N GLY A 579 -16.80 5.02 -15.89
CA GLY A 579 -18.20 5.46 -15.83
C GLY A 579 -18.47 6.53 -14.77
N ASP A 580 -17.43 7.02 -14.09
CA ASP A 580 -17.51 8.14 -13.16
C ASP A 580 -17.33 9.46 -13.92
N LEU A 581 -18.11 10.47 -13.51
CA LEU A 581 -17.96 11.84 -13.95
C LEU A 581 -17.15 12.60 -12.92
N ALA A 582 -16.12 13.30 -13.38
CA ALA A 582 -15.20 14.04 -12.53
C ALA A 582 -14.81 15.38 -13.16
N SER A 583 -14.26 16.26 -12.33
CA SER A 583 -13.46 17.41 -12.77
C SER A 583 -12.12 17.38 -12.07
N VAL A 584 -11.10 18.00 -12.67
CA VAL A 584 -9.78 18.20 -12.06
C VAL A 584 -9.52 19.70 -11.95
N ASP A 585 -9.12 20.18 -10.78
CA ASP A 585 -8.79 21.60 -10.62
C ASP A 585 -7.40 21.95 -11.20
N ALA A 586 -7.06 23.23 -11.20
CA ALA A 586 -5.77 23.71 -11.73
C ALA A 586 -4.54 23.21 -10.93
N GLU A 587 -4.74 22.70 -9.72
CA GLU A 587 -3.69 22.15 -8.85
C GLU A 587 -3.59 20.61 -8.96
N GLY A 588 -4.47 19.97 -9.73
CA GLY A 588 -4.45 18.53 -9.99
C GLY A 588 -5.29 17.70 -9.02
N PHE A 589 -6.19 18.32 -8.26
CA PHE A 589 -7.11 17.61 -7.36
C PHE A 589 -8.40 17.22 -8.09
N PHE A 590 -8.83 15.98 -7.87
CA PHE A 590 -10.00 15.42 -8.54
C PHE A 590 -11.25 15.55 -7.68
N PHE A 591 -12.39 15.74 -8.35
CA PHE A 591 -13.71 15.88 -7.73
C PHE A 591 -14.71 14.99 -8.44
N ILE A 592 -15.25 13.99 -7.75
CA ILE A 592 -16.30 13.13 -8.30
C ILE A 592 -17.62 13.91 -8.31
N LYS A 593 -18.25 14.00 -9.49
CA LYS A 593 -19.54 14.65 -9.69
C LYS A 593 -20.69 13.66 -9.74
N GLY A 594 -20.42 12.39 -10.01
CA GLY A 594 -21.41 11.31 -9.99
C GLY A 594 -21.07 10.21 -10.98
N ARG A 595 -22.07 9.42 -11.36
CA ARG A 595 -21.94 8.36 -12.36
C ARG A 595 -22.59 8.81 -13.66
N LYS A 596 -21.97 8.50 -14.80
CA LYS A 596 -22.51 8.81 -16.13
C LYS A 596 -23.91 8.22 -16.34
N LYS A 597 -24.14 7.01 -15.85
CA LYS A 597 -25.43 6.30 -15.94
C LYS A 597 -26.54 6.89 -15.06
N ASP A 598 -26.17 7.69 -14.05
CA ASP A 598 -27.10 8.27 -13.07
C ASP A 598 -27.28 9.79 -13.31
N MET A 599 -26.65 10.34 -14.35
CA MET A 599 -26.80 11.74 -14.78
C MET A 599 -28.22 11.98 -15.29
N ILE A 600 -28.86 13.05 -14.80
CA ILE A 600 -30.24 13.40 -15.14
C ILE A 600 -30.19 14.51 -16.21
N ILE A 601 -30.99 14.38 -17.26
CA ILE A 601 -31.09 15.41 -18.32
C ILE A 601 -32.43 16.13 -18.21
N VAL A 602 -32.41 17.38 -17.77
CA VAL A 602 -33.62 18.21 -17.59
C VAL A 602 -33.61 19.34 -18.61
N GLY A 603 -34.48 19.27 -19.61
CA GLY A 603 -34.59 20.31 -20.64
C GLY A 603 -33.33 20.48 -21.47
N GLY A 604 -32.52 19.43 -21.60
CA GLY A 604 -31.23 19.44 -22.30
C GLY A 604 -30.03 19.80 -21.43
N GLU A 605 -30.24 20.16 -20.15
CA GLU A 605 -29.17 20.47 -19.21
C GLU A 605 -28.79 19.22 -18.39
N ASN A 606 -27.48 19.02 -18.23
CA ASN A 606 -26.95 17.95 -17.39
C ASN A 606 -27.09 18.32 -15.92
N VAL A 607 -27.69 17.42 -15.15
CA VAL A 607 -27.86 17.53 -13.69
C VAL A 607 -27.22 16.34 -13.03
N TYR A 608 -26.26 16.63 -12.14
CA TYR A 608 -25.56 15.62 -11.35
C TYR A 608 -26.31 15.38 -10.04
N ALA A 609 -26.79 14.15 -9.82
CA ALA A 609 -27.57 13.80 -8.63
C ALA A 609 -26.83 14.17 -7.33
N ALA A 610 -25.53 13.91 -7.26
CA ALA A 610 -24.69 14.19 -6.10
C ALA A 610 -24.64 15.68 -5.72
N GLU A 611 -24.70 16.59 -6.70
CA GLU A 611 -24.73 18.04 -6.43
C GLU A 611 -26.05 18.45 -5.75
N VAL A 612 -27.16 17.89 -6.21
CA VAL A 612 -28.48 18.13 -5.63
C VAL A 612 -28.57 17.51 -4.22
N GLU A 613 -28.07 16.28 -4.06
CA GLU A 613 -27.97 15.59 -2.76
C GLU A 613 -27.14 16.39 -1.77
N ALA A 614 -25.96 16.88 -2.16
CA ALA A 614 -25.09 17.68 -1.30
C ALA A 614 -25.81 18.94 -0.78
N VAL A 615 -26.54 19.65 -1.65
CA VAL A 615 -27.32 20.83 -1.22
C VAL A 615 -28.47 20.44 -0.28
N LEU A 616 -29.18 19.34 -0.55
CA LEU A 616 -30.24 18.83 0.32
C LEU A 616 -29.71 18.49 1.72
N MET A 617 -28.55 17.83 1.79
CA MET A 617 -27.88 17.43 3.03
C MET A 617 -27.40 18.61 3.89
N THR A 618 -27.33 19.84 3.36
CA THR A 618 -27.06 21.05 4.17
C THR A 618 -28.28 21.57 4.93
N HIS A 619 -29.47 21.02 4.70
CA HIS A 619 -30.67 21.42 5.43
C HIS A 619 -30.76 20.70 6.78
N ALA A 620 -30.88 21.44 7.89
CA ALA A 620 -30.80 20.89 9.26
C ALA A 620 -31.82 19.78 9.59
N GLY A 621 -32.94 19.69 8.88
CA GLY A 621 -33.92 18.62 9.06
C GLY A 621 -33.76 17.41 8.14
N VAL A 622 -32.80 17.44 7.20
CA VAL A 622 -32.52 16.33 6.28
C VAL A 622 -31.43 15.47 6.90
N ARG A 623 -31.73 14.18 7.07
CA ARG A 623 -30.78 13.19 7.60
C ARG A 623 -30.06 12.48 6.47
N GLU A 624 -30.82 12.00 5.48
CA GLU A 624 -30.29 11.33 4.29
C GLU A 624 -31.08 11.83 3.07
N ALA A 625 -30.40 11.95 1.93
CA ALA A 625 -30.98 12.34 0.67
C ALA A 625 -30.43 11.48 -0.47
N ALA A 626 -31.31 11.07 -1.38
CA ALA A 626 -30.95 10.43 -2.63
C ALA A 626 -31.74 11.06 -3.78
N VAL A 627 -31.13 11.26 -4.93
CA VAL A 627 -31.73 11.91 -6.10
C VAL A 627 -31.67 10.99 -7.30
N LYS A 628 -32.79 10.90 -8.03
CA LYS A 628 -32.90 10.09 -9.23
C LYS A 628 -33.67 10.81 -10.33
N GLY A 629 -33.22 10.62 -11.58
CA GLY A 629 -33.97 10.98 -12.78
C GLY A 629 -35.19 10.07 -12.95
N THR A 630 -36.31 10.69 -13.30
CA THR A 630 -37.54 9.97 -13.65
C THR A 630 -38.09 10.53 -14.95
N PRO A 631 -38.65 9.71 -15.85
CA PRO A 631 -39.22 10.20 -17.10
C PRO A 631 -40.26 11.30 -16.84
N ALA A 632 -40.11 12.43 -17.52
CA ALA A 632 -41.10 13.49 -17.48
C ALA A 632 -42.34 13.04 -18.25
N THR A 633 -43.53 13.31 -17.70
CA THR A 633 -44.80 12.93 -18.32
C THR A 633 -45.77 14.11 -18.40
N GLY A 634 -46.77 13.99 -19.29
CA GLY A 634 -47.81 14.99 -19.47
C GLY A 634 -47.25 16.35 -19.89
N VAL A 635 -47.68 17.43 -19.23
CA VAL A 635 -47.28 18.81 -19.58
C VAL A 635 -45.78 19.10 -19.42
N ARG A 636 -45.01 18.19 -18.82
CA ARG A 636 -43.56 18.31 -18.63
C ARG A 636 -42.74 17.40 -19.54
N GLU A 637 -43.36 16.65 -20.44
CA GLU A 637 -42.68 15.69 -21.32
C GLU A 637 -41.51 16.32 -22.10
N SER A 638 -41.60 17.59 -22.47
CA SER A 638 -40.53 18.33 -23.15
C SER A 638 -39.24 18.50 -22.33
N LEU A 639 -39.26 18.22 -21.02
CA LEU A 639 -38.08 18.26 -20.17
C LEU A 639 -37.25 16.97 -20.27
N GLY A 640 -37.77 15.89 -20.85
CA GLY A 640 -37.11 14.58 -20.87
C GLY A 640 -37.22 13.88 -19.52
N GLU A 641 -36.51 14.38 -18.51
CA GLU A 641 -36.53 13.86 -17.15
C GLU A 641 -36.94 14.90 -16.09
N LEU A 642 -37.34 14.38 -14.93
CA LEU A 642 -37.65 15.11 -13.71
C LEU A 642 -36.74 14.62 -12.58
N ILE A 643 -36.31 15.57 -11.76
CA ILE A 643 -35.53 15.32 -10.55
C ILE A 643 -36.47 14.90 -9.43
N ARG A 644 -36.38 13.65 -8.99
CA ARG A 644 -37.06 13.14 -7.79
C ARG A 644 -36.06 12.98 -6.65
N ALA A 645 -36.31 13.65 -5.54
CA ALA A 645 -35.53 13.53 -4.31
C ALA A 645 -36.25 12.63 -3.29
N TYR A 646 -35.53 11.69 -2.71
CA TYR A 646 -35.96 10.85 -1.59
C TYR A 646 -35.28 11.36 -0.33
N ILE A 647 -36.05 11.63 0.72
CA ILE A 647 -35.57 12.32 1.92
C ILE A 647 -35.94 11.50 3.16
N VAL A 648 -34.94 11.23 3.99
CA VAL A 648 -35.11 10.74 5.36
C VAL A 648 -34.91 11.93 6.30
N THR A 649 -35.73 12.01 7.34
CA THR A 649 -35.66 13.07 8.36
C THR A 649 -35.46 12.47 9.75
N ASP A 650 -34.90 13.24 10.68
CA ASP A 650 -34.83 12.83 12.10
C ASP A 650 -36.12 13.19 12.86
N GLY A 651 -37.27 12.86 12.28
CA GLY A 651 -38.58 13.13 12.87
C GLY A 651 -39.05 14.60 12.79
N ALA A 652 -38.35 15.45 12.04
CA ALA A 652 -38.77 16.81 11.76
C ALA A 652 -39.95 16.82 10.77
N GLU A 653 -41.02 17.58 11.07
CA GLU A 653 -42.09 17.86 10.09
C GLU A 653 -41.58 18.83 9.02
N LEU A 654 -40.99 18.27 7.97
CA LEU A 654 -40.41 19.01 6.85
C LEU A 654 -41.39 19.10 5.68
N LYS A 655 -41.59 20.29 5.12
CA LYS A 655 -42.48 20.47 3.95
C LYS A 655 -41.69 20.49 2.65
N VAL A 656 -42.25 19.89 1.60
CA VAL A 656 -41.68 19.88 0.23
C VAL A 656 -41.26 21.27 -0.23
N GLN A 657 -42.09 22.30 0.04
CA GLN A 657 -41.80 23.68 -0.37
C GLN A 657 -40.57 24.27 0.32
N GLU A 658 -40.25 23.84 1.55
CA GLU A 658 -39.10 24.32 2.31
C GLU A 658 -37.80 23.80 1.70
N LEU A 659 -37.76 22.51 1.34
CA LEU A 659 -36.63 21.90 0.64
C LEU A 659 -36.41 22.51 -0.73
N ARG A 660 -37.48 22.66 -1.53
CA ARG A 660 -37.37 23.31 -2.85
C ARG A 660 -36.87 24.75 -2.74
N ARG A 661 -37.34 25.50 -1.74
CA ARG A 661 -36.86 26.86 -1.46
C ARG A 661 -35.38 26.84 -1.04
N HIS A 662 -34.97 25.89 -0.21
CA HIS A 662 -33.57 25.72 0.20
C HIS A 662 -32.66 25.44 -0.99
N CYS A 663 -33.06 24.53 -1.89
CA CYS A 663 -32.36 24.23 -3.14
C CYS A 663 -32.31 25.44 -4.08
N SER A 664 -33.44 26.12 -4.30
CA SER A 664 -33.52 27.26 -5.25
C SER A 664 -32.63 28.45 -4.90
N LYS A 665 -32.15 28.53 -3.65
CA LYS A 665 -31.21 29.57 -3.21
C LYS A 665 -29.75 29.26 -3.58
N ARG A 666 -29.45 28.03 -3.98
CA ARG A 666 -28.08 27.50 -4.16
C ARG A 666 -27.87 26.80 -5.49
N LEU A 667 -28.95 26.32 -6.11
CA LEU A 667 -28.95 25.59 -7.36
C LEU A 667 -29.69 26.39 -8.44
N ALA A 668 -29.31 26.15 -9.70
CA ALA A 668 -30.06 26.65 -10.85
C ALA A 668 -31.49 26.08 -10.87
N SER A 669 -32.42 26.79 -11.52
CA SER A 669 -33.84 26.43 -11.48
C SER A 669 -34.14 25.01 -12.01
N TYR A 670 -33.37 24.53 -12.99
CA TYR A 670 -33.52 23.21 -13.59
C TYR A 670 -32.98 22.07 -12.70
N GLN A 671 -32.11 22.39 -11.74
CA GLN A 671 -31.55 21.44 -10.75
C GLN A 671 -32.43 21.28 -9.50
N VAL A 672 -33.43 22.16 -9.30
CA VAL A 672 -34.31 22.08 -8.12
C VAL A 672 -35.20 20.83 -8.24
N PRO A 673 -35.32 19.99 -7.18
CA PRO A 673 -36.20 18.83 -7.21
C PRO A 673 -37.62 19.17 -7.64
N HIS A 674 -38.11 18.42 -8.63
CA HIS A 674 -39.48 18.53 -9.14
C HIS A 674 -40.46 17.82 -8.20
N GLU A 675 -39.99 16.70 -7.63
CA GLU A 675 -40.72 15.82 -6.73
C GLU A 675 -39.87 15.52 -5.51
N VAL A 676 -40.51 15.46 -4.34
CA VAL A 676 -39.87 15.12 -3.07
C VAL A 676 -40.72 14.04 -2.41
N VAL A 677 -40.09 12.92 -2.08
CA VAL A 677 -40.70 11.77 -1.41
C VAL A 677 -40.04 11.62 -0.04
N PHE A 678 -40.84 11.65 1.01
CA PHE A 678 -40.36 11.35 2.36
C PHE A 678 -40.41 9.85 2.59
N LEU A 679 -39.32 9.29 3.09
CA LEU A 679 -39.21 7.88 3.46
C LEU A 679 -39.20 7.76 4.98
N GLU A 680 -39.79 6.66 5.47
CA GLU A 680 -39.60 6.24 6.85
C GLU A 680 -38.17 5.68 7.01
N ARG A 681 -37.70 5.71 8.25
CA ARG A 681 -36.35 5.27 8.61
C ARG A 681 -36.16 3.76 8.48
#